data_AF-A0A366HB78-F1
#
_entry.id   AF-A0A366HB78-F1
#
_cell.length_a   1.000
_cell.length_b   1.000
_cell.length_c   1.000
_cell.angle_alpha   90.00
_cell.angle_beta   90.00
_cell.angle_gamma   90.00
#
_symmetry.space_group_name_H-M   'P 1'
#
loop_
_entity.id
_entity.type
_entity.pdbx_description
1 polymer ?
#
loop_
_entity_poly.entity_id
_entity_poly.type
_entity_poly.pdbx_seq_one_letter_code
_entity_poly.pdbx_strand_id
1 'polypeptide(L)'
;MYKKNKPHVFLAAAFAALTLTSCDSSNNIASSDGSSKTPNIVFVVMDDVGIDQMSSFGYGGLKAPSMPNMDAVAKAGVRFRNTWSMPECSPGRASFFVGRYPFRTKIYQAIGPNDVANAQVSPYDITVPKLLKQANYESAMFGKFHLAGPENNEAENATPSVLGWDYFYGWIGGLPGSIDTTAGGVAPEKTYVCGFVPGKHAGGTDKGACYQPNNTCAPVSRTSLLQDAAGLQCLDSGGVFVPDQNCGTAPATLNFNRENAYYVSPLVIINGGKVEKVPLTDARARGYRTRIETDAAIDWVKTRSPNKPWMATLSYTSAHTPWQQPPAGLLKHSGLADDGWNCTATVQGRFLQDKMTEAMDAEFGRFMVETGLARRADDGSLVYDPQATNTVIVIVGDNGSLGTAVKEPFQQDQAKGTAYQTGVWDPLIIAGPQVVQPDREVDHMVNMVDLFQFFGELAGIDAHKAVPRTLDSVGILPYLTNPGQSSLRTVNFTMGGFNQQANGTRNQPCQISTSCTQIPVSKGVCEDNQGIWWGKDYTDASVVPNGGAGYNSCAEVNRALFKAAPTRTLLDILPEVSTAIRNDRYKLVQNTTQTYDPGTDKIGSAVTEELYEINQAVPTPLLDTTTRNLLPATTAETQAAYNDLKSKLDNMLASEPDCPGDGNKDGVVNAEDLSNWGRIAHAWGLSSVYDFMVNNVFDGLTNTVDGDIIQNNLGKTCASAHAIY
;
A
#
# COMPACT_ATOMS: atom_id res chain seq x y z
N MET A 1 85.09 -2.83 -24.93
CA MET A 1 84.16 -3.68 -25.70
C MET A 1 82.91 -3.85 -24.83
N TYR A 2 81.68 -3.45 -25.14
CA TYR A 2 80.99 -2.83 -26.28
C TYR A 2 79.90 -1.91 -25.63
N LYS A 3 80.08 -0.58 -25.64
CA LYS A 3 79.25 0.44 -26.34
C LYS A 3 77.72 0.20 -26.30
N LYS A 4 76.95 0.95 -25.50
CA LYS A 4 76.38 2.33 -25.69
C LYS A 4 75.25 2.35 -26.76
N ASN A 5 74.04 2.86 -26.47
CA ASN A 5 73.76 4.30 -26.45
C ASN A 5 72.52 4.75 -25.63
N LYS A 6 72.71 5.94 -25.04
CA LYS A 6 71.83 6.98 -24.46
C LYS A 6 70.92 7.64 -25.55
N PRO A 7 69.95 8.57 -25.28
CA PRO A 7 70.10 9.87 -24.55
C PRO A 7 68.82 10.45 -23.87
N HIS A 8 68.70 11.63 -23.22
CA HIS A 8 69.52 12.66 -22.53
C HIS A 8 68.53 13.62 -21.79
N VAL A 9 68.77 14.07 -20.53
CA VAL A 9 69.09 15.47 -20.03
C VAL A 9 67.87 16.44 -20.04
N PHE A 10 67.47 17.27 -19.03
CA PHE A 10 68.04 18.40 -18.24
C PHE A 10 67.11 18.62 -17.00
N LEU A 11 67.52 18.82 -15.74
CA LEU A 11 68.22 19.91 -15.01
C LEU A 11 67.66 21.35 -15.16
N ALA A 12 67.11 21.90 -14.06
CA ALA A 12 67.13 23.33 -13.73
C ALA A 12 67.03 23.52 -12.19
N ALA A 13 67.68 24.57 -11.68
CA ALA A 13 68.08 24.76 -10.28
C ALA A 13 67.41 25.98 -9.60
N ALA A 14 67.38 25.91 -8.25
CA ALA A 14 67.47 26.95 -7.21
C ALA A 14 66.67 28.27 -7.30
N PHE A 15 66.00 28.62 -6.19
CA PHE A 15 66.25 29.88 -5.46
C PHE A 15 65.79 29.77 -3.99
N ALA A 16 66.61 30.27 -3.07
CA ALA A 16 66.36 30.38 -1.63
C ALA A 16 65.78 31.75 -1.27
N ALA A 17 64.95 31.87 -0.22
CA ALA A 17 64.88 33.08 0.61
C ALA A 17 64.17 32.86 1.96
N LEU A 18 64.72 33.61 2.93
CA LEU A 18 64.52 33.76 4.36
C LEU A 18 63.09 33.79 4.96
N THR A 19 63.08 33.32 6.21
CA THR A 19 62.29 33.68 7.40
C THR A 19 61.64 35.08 7.46
N LEU A 20 60.42 35.17 7.99
CA LEU A 20 60.06 35.91 9.24
C LEU A 20 58.54 35.82 9.57
N THR A 21 58.26 35.20 10.73
CA THR A 21 57.25 35.54 11.77
C THR A 21 55.80 35.92 11.41
N SER A 22 54.84 35.20 11.99
CA SER A 22 53.95 35.75 13.03
C SER A 22 53.11 34.63 13.69
N CYS A 23 52.94 34.75 15.01
CA CYS A 23 52.13 33.93 15.92
C CYS A 23 50.68 33.74 15.43
N ASP A 24 50.02 32.62 15.74
CA ASP A 24 49.15 32.57 16.92
C ASP A 24 48.44 31.22 17.14
N SER A 25 48.25 30.90 18.43
CA SER A 25 47.11 30.21 19.02
C SER A 25 46.78 28.76 18.61
N SER A 26 47.15 27.88 19.53
CA SER A 26 46.56 26.56 19.78
C SER A 26 45.03 26.52 19.67
N ASN A 27 44.52 25.73 18.73
CA ASN A 27 43.27 24.99 18.88
C ASN A 27 43.52 23.56 18.40
N ASN A 28 43.60 22.63 19.36
CA ASN A 28 43.48 21.21 19.10
C ASN A 28 42.09 20.96 18.52
N ILE A 29 41.97 20.98 17.19
CA ILE A 29 40.84 20.35 16.52
C ILE A 29 41.13 18.85 16.60
N ALA A 30 40.49 18.20 17.57
CA ALA A 30 40.31 16.77 17.55
C ALA A 30 39.74 16.41 16.18
N SER A 31 40.53 15.68 15.40
CA SER A 31 40.06 15.00 14.19
C SER A 31 38.92 14.09 14.60
N SER A 32 37.69 14.46 14.26
CA SER A 32 36.54 13.59 14.34
C SER A 32 36.71 12.48 13.31
N ASP A 33 37.27 11.36 13.74
CA ASP A 33 37.02 10.06 13.10
C ASP A 33 35.52 9.78 13.25
N GLY A 34 34.76 10.12 12.22
CA GLY A 34 33.31 10.04 12.22
C GLY A 34 32.80 10.11 10.80
N SER A 35 33.10 9.11 9.97
CA SER A 35 32.24 8.85 8.83
C SER A 35 30.83 8.64 9.39
N SER A 36 29.95 9.62 9.21
CA SER A 36 28.54 9.51 9.58
C SER A 36 28.00 8.19 9.02
N LYS A 37 27.64 7.26 9.91
CA LYS A 37 27.13 5.94 9.51
C LYS A 37 25.77 6.14 8.85
N THR A 38 25.57 5.56 7.66
CA THR A 38 24.27 5.52 6.99
C THR A 38 23.21 4.96 7.95
N PRO A 39 22.05 5.62 8.12
CA PRO A 39 21.07 5.21 9.13
C PRO A 39 20.33 3.94 8.74
N ASN A 40 19.82 3.22 9.74
CA ASN A 40 18.81 2.18 9.48
C ASN A 40 17.48 2.81 9.11
N ILE A 41 16.59 2.05 8.47
CA ILE A 41 15.28 2.53 8.03
C ILE A 41 14.20 1.60 8.57
N VAL A 42 13.22 2.16 9.28
CA VAL A 42 11.95 1.51 9.57
C VAL A 42 10.90 2.21 8.71
N PHE A 43 10.30 1.47 7.79
CA PHE A 43 9.23 1.99 6.93
C PHE A 43 7.91 1.34 7.31
N VAL A 44 6.99 2.12 7.89
CA VAL A 44 5.68 1.68 8.32
C VAL A 44 4.65 2.09 7.29
N VAL A 45 3.92 1.11 6.75
CA VAL A 45 2.80 1.32 5.84
C VAL A 45 1.52 0.94 6.56
N MET A 46 0.56 1.86 6.59
CA MET A 46 -0.77 1.66 7.15
C MET A 46 -1.77 1.50 6.01
N ASP A 47 -2.42 0.34 5.94
CA ASP A 47 -3.44 0.02 4.94
C ASP A 47 -4.78 0.63 5.33
N ASP A 48 -5.38 1.45 4.47
CA ASP A 48 -6.69 2.12 4.68
C ASP A 48 -6.76 3.07 5.88
N VAL A 49 -5.65 3.74 6.21
CA VAL A 49 -5.59 4.79 7.25
C VAL A 49 -5.28 6.13 6.60
N GLY A 50 -6.35 6.86 6.24
CA GLY A 50 -6.26 8.22 5.72
C GLY A 50 -5.96 9.25 6.81
N ILE A 51 -5.68 10.50 6.41
CA ILE A 51 -5.29 11.56 7.34
C ILE A 51 -6.40 11.91 8.34
N ASP A 52 -7.65 11.61 7.99
CA ASP A 52 -8.85 11.81 8.80
C ASP A 52 -8.86 10.99 10.09
N GLN A 53 -8.00 9.97 10.19
CA GLN A 53 -7.87 9.08 11.35
C GLN A 53 -6.90 9.63 12.41
N MET A 54 -6.01 10.58 12.07
CA MET A 54 -4.87 10.94 12.92
C MET A 54 -5.03 12.28 13.65
N SER A 55 -5.14 12.20 14.98
CA SER A 55 -5.18 13.40 15.83
C SER A 55 -3.89 14.23 15.84
N SER A 56 -2.74 13.62 15.56
CA SER A 56 -1.45 14.31 15.41
C SER A 56 -1.40 15.28 14.23
N PHE A 57 -2.31 15.15 13.27
CA PHE A 57 -2.51 16.09 12.16
C PHE A 57 -3.67 17.07 12.40
N GLY A 58 -4.35 16.98 13.55
CA GLY A 58 -5.49 17.83 13.90
C GLY A 58 -6.86 17.32 13.42
N TYR A 59 -6.94 16.08 12.93
CA TYR A 59 -8.18 15.43 12.50
C TYR A 59 -8.55 14.27 13.45
N GLY A 60 -9.48 13.40 13.06
CA GLY A 60 -9.97 12.31 13.91
C GLY A 60 -11.47 12.35 14.24
N GLY A 61 -12.23 13.26 13.61
CA GLY A 61 -13.67 13.43 13.86
C GLY A 61 -14.02 13.62 15.34
N LEU A 62 -15.17 13.07 15.76
CA LEU A 62 -15.59 13.13 17.17
C LEU A 62 -14.68 12.32 18.11
N LYS A 63 -14.11 11.22 17.60
CA LYS A 63 -13.23 10.33 18.37
C LYS A 63 -12.24 9.65 17.42
N ALA A 64 -10.97 9.96 17.60
CA ALA A 64 -9.87 9.34 16.89
C ALA A 64 -9.48 8.00 17.53
N PRO A 65 -8.93 7.04 16.76
CA PRO A 65 -8.18 5.93 17.33
C PRO A 65 -6.98 6.46 18.12
N SER A 66 -6.69 5.81 19.25
CA SER A 66 -5.56 6.18 20.12
C SER A 66 -4.25 5.62 19.56
N MET A 67 -3.37 6.49 19.04
CA MET A 67 -2.07 6.10 18.44
C MET A 67 -0.85 6.73 19.15
N PRO A 68 -0.68 6.57 20.48
CA PRO A 68 0.35 7.25 21.25
C PRO A 68 1.79 6.88 20.85
N ASN A 69 2.03 5.72 20.23
CA ASN A 69 3.37 5.31 19.82
C ASN A 69 3.78 6.03 18.53
N MET A 70 2.89 6.08 17.54
CA MET A 70 3.09 6.85 16.31
C MET A 70 3.11 8.36 16.59
N ASP A 71 2.29 8.86 17.52
CA ASP A 71 2.32 10.27 17.95
C ASP A 71 3.67 10.65 18.59
N ALA A 72 4.33 9.73 19.30
CA ALA A 72 5.67 9.96 19.83
C ALA A 72 6.72 10.09 18.71
N VAL A 73 6.59 9.30 17.63
CA VAL A 73 7.43 9.44 16.43
C VAL A 73 7.15 10.78 15.72
N ALA A 74 5.88 11.19 15.62
CA ALA A 74 5.51 12.49 15.06
C ALA A 74 6.17 13.66 15.81
N LYS A 75 6.17 13.62 17.15
CA LYS A 75 6.85 14.61 18.00
C LYS A 75 8.36 14.61 17.85
N ALA A 76 8.96 13.43 17.60
CA ALA A 76 10.40 13.31 17.36
C ALA A 76 10.81 13.67 15.92
N GLY A 77 9.85 13.99 15.04
CA GLY A 77 10.05 14.16 13.61
C GLY A 77 9.32 15.36 13.01
N VAL A 78 8.92 15.18 11.76
CA VAL A 78 8.16 16.14 10.94
C VAL A 78 6.89 15.47 10.42
N ARG A 79 5.77 16.19 10.49
CA ARG A 79 4.49 15.81 9.88
C ARG A 79 4.32 16.52 8.54
N PHE A 80 4.07 15.79 7.47
CA PHE A 80 3.80 16.36 6.15
C PHE A 80 2.28 16.45 5.95
N ARG A 81 1.74 17.66 6.07
CA ARG A 81 0.30 17.92 6.12
C ARG A 81 -0.37 17.77 4.75
N ASN A 82 0.38 17.88 3.67
CA ASN A 82 -0.13 17.90 2.30
C ASN A 82 0.49 16.79 1.44
N THR A 83 0.47 15.56 1.96
CA THR A 83 0.93 14.36 1.24
C THR A 83 -0.22 13.72 0.48
N TRP A 84 -0.02 13.48 -0.82
CA TRP A 84 -1.02 12.85 -1.67
C TRP A 84 -0.69 11.43 -2.11
N SER A 85 -1.80 10.74 -2.17
CA SER A 85 -2.14 9.36 -2.41
C SER A 85 -2.31 8.92 -3.86
N MET A 86 -2.51 7.62 -4.05
CA MET A 86 -3.25 7.02 -5.15
C MET A 86 -4.50 6.44 -4.52
N PRO A 87 -5.61 6.30 -5.26
CA PRO A 87 -6.88 5.96 -4.64
C PRO A 87 -6.96 4.56 -4.02
N GLU A 88 -5.98 3.68 -4.27
CA GLU A 88 -6.02 2.26 -3.87
C GLU A 88 -4.64 1.70 -3.49
N CYS A 89 -4.66 0.53 -2.83
CA CYS A 89 -3.50 -0.07 -2.17
C CYS A 89 -2.32 -0.31 -3.12
N SER A 90 -2.52 -1.06 -4.20
CA SER A 90 -1.45 -1.43 -5.15
C SER A 90 -0.84 -0.23 -5.89
N PRO A 91 -1.62 0.70 -6.47
CA PRO A 91 -1.04 1.88 -7.11
C PRO A 91 -0.31 2.78 -6.09
N GLY A 92 -0.80 2.89 -4.86
CA GLY A 92 -0.12 3.64 -3.80
C GLY A 92 1.21 3.01 -3.42
N ARG A 93 1.20 1.70 -3.13
CA ARG A 93 2.40 0.91 -2.80
C ARG A 93 3.45 0.94 -3.89
N ALA A 94 3.05 0.75 -5.14
CA ALA A 94 3.96 0.83 -6.27
C ALA A 94 4.59 2.23 -6.35
N SER A 95 3.79 3.29 -6.20
CA SER A 95 4.24 4.68 -6.33
C SER A 95 5.42 5.01 -5.42
N PHE A 96 5.36 4.67 -4.12
CA PHE A 96 6.48 4.95 -3.21
C PHE A 96 7.66 3.97 -3.37
N PHE A 97 7.45 2.77 -3.92
CA PHE A 97 8.53 1.82 -4.15
C PHE A 97 9.30 2.01 -5.46
N VAL A 98 8.71 2.65 -6.48
CA VAL A 98 9.37 2.88 -7.78
C VAL A 98 9.44 4.35 -8.21
N GLY A 99 8.84 5.27 -7.45
CA GLY A 99 8.90 6.71 -7.72
C GLY A 99 8.22 7.15 -9.02
N ARG A 100 7.20 6.41 -9.46
CA ARG A 100 6.50 6.60 -10.74
C ARG A 100 4.98 6.48 -10.55
N TYR A 101 4.23 7.32 -11.25
CA TYR A 101 2.77 7.33 -11.20
C TYR A 101 2.10 6.15 -11.93
N PRO A 102 0.82 5.83 -11.62
CA PRO A 102 0.04 4.76 -12.24
C PRO A 102 0.05 4.69 -13.76
N PHE A 103 -0.01 5.83 -14.47
CA PHE A 103 0.02 5.83 -15.95
C PHE A 103 1.35 5.31 -16.51
N ARG A 104 2.43 5.30 -15.71
CA ARG A 104 3.73 4.73 -16.04
C ARG A 104 3.90 3.29 -15.57
N THR A 105 3.41 2.96 -14.37
CA THR A 105 3.52 1.61 -13.80
C THR A 105 2.48 0.66 -14.39
N LYS A 106 1.39 1.20 -14.93
CA LYS A 106 0.18 0.49 -15.42
C LYS A 106 -0.59 -0.25 -14.33
N ILE A 107 -0.35 0.10 -13.07
CA ILE A 107 -1.08 -0.39 -11.89
C ILE A 107 -2.05 0.71 -11.49
N TYR A 108 -3.36 0.49 -11.65
CA TYR A 108 -4.40 1.51 -11.49
C TYR A 108 -5.39 1.21 -10.35
N GLN A 109 -5.52 -0.06 -9.95
CA GLN A 109 -6.33 -0.54 -8.83
C GLN A 109 -5.60 -1.65 -8.06
N ALA A 110 -6.19 -2.14 -6.97
CA ALA A 110 -5.76 -3.35 -6.27
C ALA A 110 -5.50 -4.52 -7.24
N ILE A 111 -4.32 -5.14 -7.14
CA ILE A 111 -3.92 -6.25 -8.00
C ILE A 111 -4.69 -7.50 -7.62
N GLY A 112 -5.47 -8.03 -8.56
CA GLY A 112 -6.24 -9.25 -8.44
C GLY A 112 -5.63 -10.44 -9.17
N PRO A 113 -6.17 -11.65 -8.97
CA PRO A 113 -5.67 -12.89 -9.59
C PRO A 113 -5.83 -12.93 -11.12
N ASN A 114 -6.63 -12.03 -11.71
CA ASN A 114 -6.90 -11.97 -13.15
C ASN A 114 -6.06 -10.91 -13.87
N ASP A 115 -5.33 -10.08 -13.13
CA ASP A 115 -4.56 -8.97 -13.71
C ASP A 115 -3.29 -9.51 -14.39
N VAL A 116 -3.01 -9.01 -15.60
CA VAL A 116 -1.83 -9.43 -16.38
C VAL A 116 -0.53 -8.95 -15.72
N ALA A 117 0.60 -9.55 -16.10
CA ALA A 117 1.91 -9.21 -15.55
C ALA A 117 2.29 -7.73 -15.77
N ASN A 118 1.82 -7.12 -16.88
CA ASN A 118 2.05 -5.71 -17.19
C ASN A 118 1.34 -4.75 -16.23
N ALA A 119 0.31 -5.21 -15.51
CA ALA A 119 -0.40 -4.47 -14.47
C ALA A 119 0.16 -4.77 -13.05
N GLN A 120 1.44 -5.15 -12.97
CA GLN A 120 2.18 -5.43 -11.75
C GLN A 120 3.56 -4.77 -11.82
N VAL A 121 4.27 -4.65 -10.69
CA VAL A 121 5.61 -4.05 -10.69
C VAL A 121 6.58 -4.92 -11.50
N SER A 122 7.27 -4.30 -12.46
CA SER A 122 8.15 -5.04 -13.38
C SER A 122 9.38 -5.57 -12.64
N PRO A 123 9.86 -6.78 -12.95
CA PRO A 123 11.15 -7.26 -12.48
C PRO A 123 12.33 -6.37 -12.94
N TYR A 124 12.13 -5.57 -13.99
CA TYR A 124 13.13 -4.63 -14.52
C TYR A 124 13.06 -3.23 -13.87
N ASP A 125 12.04 -2.95 -13.06
CA ASP A 125 12.00 -1.68 -12.33
C ASP A 125 13.03 -1.66 -11.19
N ILE A 126 13.66 -0.51 -10.97
CA ILE A 126 14.47 -0.23 -9.79
C ILE A 126 13.53 0.14 -8.66
N THR A 127 13.32 -0.81 -7.75
CA THR A 127 12.54 -0.62 -6.53
C THR A 127 13.43 -0.04 -5.41
N VAL A 128 12.84 0.52 -4.36
CA VAL A 128 13.57 0.99 -3.16
C VAL A 128 14.61 -0.01 -2.64
N PRO A 129 14.29 -1.30 -2.37
CA PRO A 129 15.31 -2.25 -1.91
C PRO A 129 16.43 -2.48 -2.93
N LYS A 130 16.15 -2.47 -4.25
CA LYS A 130 17.21 -2.54 -5.29
C LYS A 130 18.08 -1.29 -5.29
N LEU A 131 17.49 -0.11 -5.11
CA LEU A 131 18.19 1.16 -4.99
C LEU A 131 19.11 1.14 -3.75
N LEU A 132 18.57 0.84 -2.58
CA LEU A 132 19.30 0.80 -1.31
C LEU A 132 20.40 -0.27 -1.28
N LYS A 133 20.25 -1.36 -2.03
CA LYS A 133 21.30 -2.39 -2.17
C LYS A 133 22.60 -1.83 -2.73
N GLN A 134 22.56 -0.78 -3.55
CA GLN A 134 23.77 -0.09 -4.04
C GLN A 134 24.56 0.59 -2.91
N ALA A 135 23.89 0.96 -1.81
CA ALA A 135 24.49 1.47 -0.59
C ALA A 135 24.66 0.38 0.50
N ASN A 136 24.68 -0.90 0.11
CA ASN A 136 24.90 -2.05 0.99
C ASN A 136 23.83 -2.26 2.08
N TYR A 137 22.61 -1.76 1.87
CA TYR A 137 21.48 -2.10 2.74
C TYR A 137 21.09 -3.57 2.60
N GLU A 138 20.63 -4.14 3.70
CA GLU A 138 19.81 -5.35 3.68
C GLU A 138 18.34 -4.99 3.89
N SER A 139 17.45 -5.50 3.05
CA SER A 139 16.04 -5.09 3.07
C SER A 139 15.10 -6.26 3.39
N ALA A 140 14.17 -6.03 4.32
CA ALA A 140 13.11 -6.96 4.67
C ALA A 140 11.72 -6.32 4.65
N MET A 141 10.71 -7.12 4.35
CA MET A 141 9.30 -6.71 4.45
C MET A 141 8.49 -7.73 5.25
N PHE A 142 7.63 -7.21 6.11
CA PHE A 142 6.76 -7.97 7.01
C PHE A 142 5.32 -7.54 6.75
N GLY A 143 4.47 -8.47 6.32
CA GLY A 143 3.04 -8.23 6.06
C GLY A 143 2.65 -8.15 4.57
N LYS A 144 1.81 -7.18 4.22
CA LYS A 144 1.18 -7.07 2.89
C LYS A 144 2.16 -6.63 1.81
N PHE A 145 2.25 -7.40 0.74
CA PHE A 145 3.08 -7.07 -0.43
C PHE A 145 2.30 -6.23 -1.46
N HIS A 146 1.34 -6.86 -2.15
CA HIS A 146 0.40 -6.24 -3.10
C HIS A 146 1.02 -5.42 -4.25
N LEU A 147 2.26 -5.75 -4.63
CA LEU A 147 2.94 -5.20 -5.82
C LEU A 147 2.85 -6.12 -7.04
N ALA A 148 2.45 -7.36 -6.82
CA ALA A 148 2.28 -8.43 -7.80
C ALA A 148 1.49 -9.59 -7.16
N GLY A 149 0.94 -10.47 -7.99
CA GLY A 149 0.28 -11.72 -7.58
C GLY A 149 1.00 -12.95 -8.15
N PRO A 150 0.90 -14.13 -7.53
CA PRO A 150 1.56 -15.33 -8.05
C PRO A 150 0.91 -15.91 -9.32
N GLU A 151 -0.29 -15.48 -9.71
CA GLU A 151 -1.10 -16.10 -10.77
C GLU A 151 -0.58 -15.77 -12.19
N ASN A 152 -0.29 -14.49 -12.45
CA ASN A 152 0.17 -13.98 -13.75
C ASN A 152 1.54 -13.32 -13.60
N ASN A 153 2.49 -14.00 -12.97
CA ASN A 153 3.84 -13.50 -12.77
C ASN A 153 4.83 -14.65 -12.82
N GLU A 154 5.83 -14.57 -13.70
CA GLU A 154 6.86 -15.60 -13.85
C GLU A 154 7.59 -15.94 -12.54
N ALA A 155 7.75 -14.94 -11.65
CA ALA A 155 8.41 -15.14 -10.37
C ALA A 155 7.49 -15.76 -9.30
N GLU A 156 6.19 -15.89 -9.56
CA GLU A 156 5.18 -16.37 -8.63
C GLU A 156 5.36 -15.77 -7.20
N ASN A 157 5.56 -16.63 -6.20
CA ASN A 157 5.78 -16.24 -4.81
C ASN A 157 7.22 -15.80 -4.51
N ALA A 158 8.14 -15.92 -5.46
CA ALA A 158 9.50 -15.39 -5.36
C ALA A 158 9.58 -13.88 -5.72
N THR A 159 8.48 -13.28 -6.18
CA THR A 159 8.45 -11.89 -6.64
C THR A 159 9.06 -10.87 -5.67
N PRO A 160 8.85 -10.92 -4.34
CA PRO A 160 9.55 -10.01 -3.43
C PRO A 160 11.08 -10.10 -3.53
N SER A 161 11.64 -11.31 -3.72
CA SER A 161 13.09 -11.47 -3.92
C SER A 161 13.55 -10.88 -5.25
N VAL A 162 12.77 -11.06 -6.32
CA VAL A 162 13.05 -10.48 -7.65
C VAL A 162 12.97 -8.95 -7.60
N LEU A 163 12.07 -8.42 -6.79
CA LEU A 163 11.97 -6.99 -6.52
C LEU A 163 12.97 -6.49 -5.47
N GLY A 164 13.89 -7.31 -4.96
CA GLY A 164 15.07 -6.87 -4.21
C GLY A 164 15.01 -7.05 -2.70
N TRP A 165 13.92 -7.55 -2.12
CA TRP A 165 13.89 -7.89 -0.70
C TRP A 165 14.74 -9.14 -0.42
N ASP A 166 15.70 -9.02 0.51
CA ASP A 166 16.55 -10.14 0.92
C ASP A 166 15.80 -11.10 1.88
N TYR A 167 14.79 -10.57 2.59
CA TYR A 167 13.89 -11.32 3.45
C TYR A 167 12.43 -10.85 3.30
N PHE A 168 11.48 -11.79 3.31
CA PHE A 168 10.05 -11.50 3.27
C PHE A 168 9.31 -12.43 4.23
N TYR A 169 8.36 -11.89 4.99
CA TYR A 169 7.46 -12.65 5.85
C TYR A 169 6.06 -12.05 5.75
N GLY A 170 5.21 -12.62 4.91
CA GLY A 170 4.00 -11.92 4.51
C GLY A 170 3.10 -12.70 3.58
N TRP A 171 2.33 -12.01 2.76
CA TRP A 171 1.53 -12.63 1.70
C TRP A 171 1.54 -11.78 0.44
N ILE A 172 1.52 -12.47 -0.70
CA ILE A 172 1.79 -11.85 -2.00
C ILE A 172 0.55 -11.10 -2.52
N GLY A 173 -0.60 -11.79 -2.56
CA GLY A 173 -1.86 -11.25 -3.11
C GLY A 173 -2.45 -10.05 -2.36
N GLY A 174 -1.94 -9.72 -1.17
CA GLY A 174 -2.19 -8.45 -0.50
C GLY A 174 -3.58 -8.21 0.10
N LEU A 175 -4.57 -9.08 -0.17
CA LEU A 175 -5.90 -9.02 0.44
C LEU A 175 -6.05 -10.11 1.51
N PRO A 176 -6.56 -9.80 2.71
CA PRO A 176 -6.97 -10.83 3.66
C PRO A 176 -8.08 -11.70 3.09
N GLY A 177 -8.13 -12.97 3.50
CA GLY A 177 -9.30 -13.82 3.25
C GLY A 177 -10.54 -13.33 4.00
N SER A 178 -11.70 -13.85 3.62
CA SER A 178 -12.96 -13.54 4.31
C SER A 178 -12.98 -14.11 5.74
N ILE A 179 -13.88 -13.57 6.56
CA ILE A 179 -14.12 -14.10 7.92
C ILE A 179 -14.77 -15.49 7.84
N ASP A 180 -14.24 -16.48 8.58
CA ASP A 180 -14.85 -17.80 8.65
C ASP A 180 -16.04 -17.82 9.60
N THR A 181 -17.22 -17.59 9.05
CA THR A 181 -18.47 -17.55 9.82
C THR A 181 -18.91 -18.88 10.43
N THR A 182 -18.19 -19.98 10.16
CA THR A 182 -18.39 -21.29 10.79
C THR A 182 -17.56 -21.47 12.08
N ALA A 183 -16.64 -20.54 12.37
CA ALA A 183 -15.63 -20.64 13.43
C ALA A 183 -14.82 -21.95 13.38
N GLY A 184 -14.25 -22.27 12.21
CA GLY A 184 -13.42 -23.47 12.01
C GLY A 184 -14.23 -24.75 11.83
N GLY A 185 -15.46 -24.67 11.30
CA GLY A 185 -16.36 -25.82 11.10
C GLY A 185 -17.15 -26.23 12.35
N VAL A 186 -17.22 -25.36 13.35
CA VAL A 186 -17.93 -25.59 14.62
C VAL A 186 -19.45 -25.42 14.46
N ALA A 187 -19.87 -24.52 13.57
CA ALA A 187 -21.28 -24.26 13.28
C ALA A 187 -21.53 -24.11 11.76
N PRO A 188 -22.81 -24.11 11.32
CA PRO A 188 -23.14 -23.76 9.93
C PRO A 188 -22.65 -22.37 9.53
N GLU A 189 -22.51 -22.12 8.23
CA GLU A 189 -22.14 -20.80 7.69
C GLU A 189 -23.08 -19.70 8.19
N LYS A 190 -22.54 -18.49 8.33
CA LYS A 190 -23.22 -17.28 8.82
C LYS A 190 -23.63 -17.32 10.30
N THR A 191 -23.22 -18.33 11.07
CA THR A 191 -23.53 -18.40 12.51
C THR A 191 -22.72 -17.39 13.32
N TYR A 192 -21.41 -17.30 13.08
CA TYR A 192 -20.50 -16.46 13.85
C TYR A 192 -19.88 -15.37 12.97
N VAL A 193 -20.59 -14.26 12.80
CA VAL A 193 -20.23 -13.18 11.85
C VAL A 193 -18.85 -12.54 12.07
N CYS A 194 -18.26 -12.66 13.25
CA CYS A 194 -16.91 -12.18 13.57
C CYS A 194 -15.82 -13.28 13.51
N GLY A 195 -16.18 -14.51 13.14
CA GLY A 195 -15.23 -15.60 12.92
C GLY A 195 -14.80 -16.37 14.17
N PHE A 196 -15.44 -16.11 15.32
CA PHE A 196 -15.21 -16.85 16.56
C PHE A 196 -16.51 -17.00 17.34
N VAL A 197 -16.56 -18.02 18.23
CA VAL A 197 -17.70 -18.21 19.14
C VAL A 197 -17.71 -17.10 20.19
N PRO A 198 -18.75 -16.25 20.27
CA PRO A 198 -18.80 -15.17 21.25
C PRO A 198 -19.01 -15.72 22.67
N GLY A 199 -18.89 -14.86 23.68
CA GLY A 199 -19.18 -15.23 25.05
C GLY A 199 -20.68 -15.37 25.33
N LYS A 200 -21.00 -15.82 26.55
CA LYS A 200 -22.37 -16.18 26.94
C LYS A 200 -23.40 -15.06 26.76
N HIS A 201 -23.01 -13.81 26.98
CA HIS A 201 -23.90 -12.65 26.88
C HIS A 201 -24.30 -12.31 25.43
N ALA A 202 -23.49 -12.70 24.45
CA ALA A 202 -23.71 -12.48 23.03
C ALA A 202 -24.15 -13.77 22.30
N GLY A 203 -24.75 -14.72 23.04
CA GLY A 203 -25.34 -15.93 22.47
C GLY A 203 -24.38 -17.11 22.26
N GLY A 204 -23.15 -17.03 22.76
CA GLY A 204 -22.20 -18.15 22.77
C GLY A 204 -21.96 -18.73 24.16
N THR A 205 -20.70 -18.99 24.51
CA THR A 205 -20.33 -19.59 25.81
C THR A 205 -19.03 -19.02 26.37
N ASP A 206 -18.87 -19.10 27.68
CA ASP A 206 -17.67 -18.64 28.38
C ASP A 206 -16.65 -19.77 28.61
N LYS A 207 -16.92 -21.01 28.17
CA LYS A 207 -15.98 -22.13 28.36
C LYS A 207 -16.06 -23.18 27.27
N GLY A 208 -14.96 -23.87 27.03
CA GLY A 208 -14.91 -24.96 26.06
C GLY A 208 -13.51 -25.53 25.88
N ALA A 209 -13.33 -26.25 24.78
CA ALA A 209 -12.09 -26.91 24.42
C ALA A 209 -11.47 -26.22 23.20
N CYS A 210 -10.21 -25.80 23.30
CA CYS A 210 -9.46 -25.22 22.20
C CYS A 210 -8.56 -26.29 21.58
N TYR A 211 -8.85 -26.66 20.33
CA TYR A 211 -8.07 -27.65 19.59
C TYR A 211 -7.06 -26.94 18.69
N GLN A 212 -5.83 -27.46 18.68
CA GLN A 212 -4.74 -26.96 17.86
C GLN A 212 -4.56 -27.84 16.61
N PRO A 213 -3.94 -27.32 15.52
CA PRO A 213 -3.71 -28.10 14.30
C PRO A 213 -2.93 -29.40 14.50
N ASN A 214 -2.10 -29.48 15.55
CA ASN A 214 -1.34 -30.66 15.94
C ASN A 214 -2.12 -31.67 16.79
N ASN A 215 -3.45 -31.54 16.86
CA ASN A 215 -4.38 -32.34 17.68
C ASN A 215 -4.20 -32.21 19.20
N THR A 216 -3.38 -31.27 19.70
CA THR A 216 -3.39 -30.93 21.12
C THR A 216 -4.65 -30.15 21.48
N CYS A 217 -5.08 -30.25 22.74
CA CYS A 217 -6.24 -29.53 23.23
C CYS A 217 -5.97 -28.93 24.62
N ALA A 218 -6.45 -27.71 24.83
CA ALA A 218 -6.47 -27.07 26.14
C ALA A 218 -7.90 -26.59 26.49
N PRO A 219 -8.34 -26.73 27.75
CA PRO A 219 -9.56 -26.08 28.19
C PRO A 219 -9.35 -24.56 28.21
N VAL A 220 -10.33 -23.80 27.72
CA VAL A 220 -10.32 -22.34 27.72
C VAL A 220 -11.59 -21.84 28.37
N SER A 221 -11.47 -20.84 29.25
CA SER A 221 -12.62 -20.22 29.91
C SER A 221 -12.42 -18.72 30.11
N ARG A 222 -13.45 -17.94 29.79
CA ARG A 222 -13.57 -16.53 30.18
C ARG A 222 -14.04 -16.46 31.63
N THR A 223 -13.26 -15.79 32.47
CA THR A 223 -13.54 -15.63 33.91
C THR A 223 -13.97 -14.21 34.29
N SER A 224 -13.81 -13.25 33.37
CA SER A 224 -14.18 -11.85 33.54
C SER A 224 -14.55 -11.22 32.19
N LEU A 225 -15.43 -10.23 32.18
CA LEU A 225 -15.77 -9.43 31.00
C LEU A 225 -14.63 -8.50 30.54
N LEU A 226 -13.51 -8.46 31.25
CA LEU A 226 -12.29 -7.79 30.80
C LEU A 226 -11.41 -8.70 29.93
N GLN A 227 -11.69 -10.01 29.91
CA GLN A 227 -10.99 -10.98 29.08
C GLN A 227 -11.76 -11.15 27.76
N ASP A 228 -11.01 -11.41 26.69
CA ASP A 228 -11.59 -11.82 25.41
C ASP A 228 -12.53 -13.02 25.57
N ALA A 229 -13.50 -13.16 24.68
CA ALA A 229 -14.35 -14.35 24.63
C ALA A 229 -13.48 -15.62 24.51
N ALA A 230 -13.93 -16.73 25.10
CA ALA A 230 -13.16 -17.98 25.05
C ALA A 230 -12.87 -18.45 23.61
N GLY A 231 -13.79 -18.18 22.68
CA GLY A 231 -13.58 -18.40 21.24
C GLY A 231 -12.45 -17.54 20.67
N LEU A 232 -12.40 -16.25 21.01
CA LEU A 232 -11.35 -15.33 20.55
C LEU A 232 -9.99 -15.66 21.18
N GLN A 233 -9.96 -16.00 22.48
CA GLN A 233 -8.73 -16.48 23.13
C GLN A 233 -8.13 -17.71 22.41
N CYS A 234 -8.99 -18.67 22.05
CA CYS A 234 -8.55 -19.85 21.31
C CYS A 234 -8.06 -19.49 19.90
N LEU A 235 -8.81 -18.64 19.18
CA LEU A 235 -8.46 -18.19 17.84
C LEU A 235 -7.12 -17.43 17.83
N ASP A 236 -6.89 -16.54 18.79
CA ASP A 236 -5.64 -15.79 18.95
C ASP A 236 -4.45 -16.71 19.27
N SER A 237 -4.71 -17.85 19.94
CA SER A 237 -3.71 -18.90 20.15
C SER A 237 -3.51 -19.85 18.94
N GLY A 238 -4.18 -19.57 17.82
CA GLY A 238 -4.11 -20.36 16.58
C GLY A 238 -5.02 -21.59 16.52
N GLY A 239 -5.88 -21.79 17.52
CA GLY A 239 -6.76 -22.95 17.63
C GLY A 239 -8.16 -22.76 17.04
N VAL A 240 -8.97 -23.81 17.15
CA VAL A 240 -10.42 -23.81 16.87
C VAL A 240 -11.17 -24.17 18.15
N PHE A 241 -12.10 -23.30 18.56
CA PHE A 241 -12.82 -23.41 19.84
C PHE A 241 -14.10 -24.21 19.71
N VAL A 242 -14.24 -25.27 20.51
CA VAL A 242 -15.45 -26.07 20.60
C VAL A 242 -16.20 -25.71 21.88
N PRO A 243 -17.40 -25.11 21.79
CA PRO A 243 -18.14 -24.59 22.94
C PRO A 243 -18.63 -25.71 23.86
N ASP A 244 -18.58 -25.48 25.17
CA ASP A 244 -19.13 -26.34 26.23
C ASP A 244 -18.63 -27.80 26.23
N GLN A 245 -17.47 -28.05 25.62
CA GLN A 245 -16.81 -29.35 25.60
C GLN A 245 -15.54 -29.35 26.47
N ASN A 246 -15.20 -30.52 26.99
CA ASN A 246 -13.89 -30.79 27.55
C ASN A 246 -12.95 -31.32 26.45
N CYS A 247 -11.64 -31.23 26.68
CA CYS A 247 -10.67 -31.83 25.79
C CYS A 247 -10.86 -33.35 25.68
N GLY A 248 -10.86 -33.85 24.45
CA GLY A 248 -11.00 -35.25 24.11
C GLY A 248 -10.60 -35.49 22.65
N THR A 249 -11.29 -36.40 21.97
CA THR A 249 -11.13 -36.57 20.52
C THR A 249 -11.68 -35.35 19.79
N ALA A 250 -10.87 -34.73 18.94
CA ALA A 250 -11.29 -33.59 18.12
C ALA A 250 -12.51 -33.96 17.25
N PRO A 251 -13.56 -33.10 17.20
CA PRO A 251 -14.67 -33.30 16.27
C PRO A 251 -14.19 -33.39 14.82
N ALA A 252 -14.74 -34.32 14.05
CA ALA A 252 -14.37 -34.50 12.63
C ALA A 252 -14.75 -33.31 11.74
N THR A 253 -15.59 -32.40 12.24
CA THR A 253 -16.00 -31.18 11.53
C THR A 253 -14.97 -30.05 11.62
N LEU A 254 -13.99 -30.13 12.53
CA LEU A 254 -12.97 -29.09 12.66
C LEU A 254 -12.12 -29.00 11.39
N ASN A 255 -11.99 -27.79 10.87
CA ASN A 255 -11.26 -27.54 9.63
C ASN A 255 -10.16 -26.49 9.80
N PHE A 256 -8.93 -26.95 9.95
CA PHE A 256 -7.74 -26.09 10.06
C PHE A 256 -7.23 -25.57 8.70
N ASN A 257 -7.84 -25.95 7.58
CA ASN A 257 -7.49 -25.44 6.25
C ASN A 257 -8.34 -24.24 5.82
N ARG A 258 -9.18 -23.69 6.70
CA ARG A 258 -9.97 -22.47 6.43
C ARG A 258 -9.21 -21.23 6.86
N GLU A 259 -9.18 -20.23 5.99
CA GLU A 259 -8.79 -18.86 6.34
C GLU A 259 -9.84 -18.23 7.25
N ASN A 260 -9.43 -17.26 8.06
CA ASN A 260 -10.30 -16.50 8.95
C ASN A 260 -9.72 -15.10 9.12
N ALA A 261 -9.80 -14.31 8.05
CA ALA A 261 -9.31 -12.94 7.98
C ALA A 261 -7.93 -12.74 8.64
N TYR A 262 -7.88 -12.00 9.75
CA TYR A 262 -6.64 -11.61 10.41
C TYR A 262 -6.07 -12.67 11.35
N TYR A 263 -6.77 -13.78 11.59
CA TYR A 263 -6.28 -14.83 12.50
C TYR A 263 -5.76 -16.06 11.78
N VAL A 264 -6.16 -16.28 10.53
CA VAL A 264 -5.67 -17.40 9.72
C VAL A 264 -5.62 -16.93 8.27
N SER A 265 -4.41 -16.80 7.73
CA SER A 265 -4.20 -16.29 6.38
C SER A 265 -2.95 -16.89 5.76
N PRO A 266 -2.85 -16.89 4.41
CA PRO A 266 -1.67 -17.38 3.72
C PRO A 266 -0.40 -16.69 4.22
N LEU A 267 0.67 -17.46 4.33
CA LEU A 267 1.97 -16.96 4.73
C LEU A 267 3.06 -17.49 3.80
N VAL A 268 3.85 -16.58 3.27
CA VAL A 268 5.03 -16.83 2.46
C VAL A 268 6.23 -16.27 3.19
N ILE A 269 7.25 -17.11 3.34
CA ILE A 269 8.53 -16.73 3.91
C ILE A 269 9.58 -16.82 2.81
N ILE A 270 10.35 -15.76 2.62
CA ILE A 270 11.51 -15.77 1.73
C ILE A 270 12.74 -15.43 2.56
N ASN A 271 13.76 -16.28 2.45
CA ASN A 271 15.05 -16.04 3.10
C ASN A 271 16.19 -16.43 2.16
N GLY A 272 16.99 -15.44 1.74
CA GLY A 272 18.10 -15.67 0.81
C GLY A 272 17.64 -16.28 -0.51
N GLY A 273 16.50 -15.82 -1.03
CA GLY A 273 15.89 -16.28 -2.28
C GLY A 273 15.13 -17.61 -2.20
N LYS A 274 15.13 -18.31 -1.06
CA LYS A 274 14.35 -19.55 -0.89
C LYS A 274 12.93 -19.20 -0.47
N VAL A 275 11.94 -19.68 -1.22
CA VAL A 275 10.51 -19.48 -0.97
C VAL A 275 9.94 -20.66 -0.17
N GLU A 276 9.28 -20.36 0.94
CA GLU A 276 8.46 -21.29 1.72
C GLU A 276 7.00 -20.82 1.69
N LYS A 277 6.09 -21.68 1.20
CA LYS A 277 4.64 -21.49 1.34
C LYS A 277 4.22 -22.19 2.62
N VAL A 278 3.87 -21.44 3.66
CA VAL A 278 3.46 -21.99 4.94
C VAL A 278 1.99 -22.40 4.86
N PRO A 279 1.63 -23.67 5.09
CA PRO A 279 0.24 -24.11 5.03
C PRO A 279 -0.55 -23.53 6.20
N LEU A 280 -1.86 -23.33 6.02
CA LEU A 280 -2.75 -22.78 7.06
C LEU A 280 -2.81 -23.65 8.33
N THR A 281 -2.46 -24.93 8.23
CA THR A 281 -2.37 -25.85 9.37
C THR A 281 -1.10 -25.66 10.21
N ASP A 282 -0.13 -24.88 9.74
CA ASP A 282 1.07 -24.53 10.51
C ASP A 282 0.73 -23.41 11.51
N ALA A 283 1.22 -23.52 12.74
CA ALA A 283 0.98 -22.53 13.78
C ALA A 283 1.47 -21.12 13.41
N ARG A 284 2.50 -20.99 12.55
CA ARG A 284 3.03 -19.69 12.09
C ARG A 284 2.02 -18.89 11.24
N ALA A 285 1.05 -19.57 10.63
CA ALA A 285 -0.01 -18.94 9.83
C ALA A 285 -1.28 -18.65 10.65
N ARG A 286 -1.24 -18.84 11.97
CA ARG A 286 -2.42 -18.77 12.85
C ARG A 286 -2.15 -17.90 14.09
N GLY A 287 -3.10 -17.02 14.41
CA GLY A 287 -2.98 -15.98 15.44
C GLY A 287 -3.14 -14.58 14.83
N TYR A 288 -3.26 -13.55 15.67
CA TYR A 288 -3.51 -12.20 15.15
C TYR A 288 -2.36 -11.69 14.27
N ARG A 289 -2.69 -11.34 13.03
CA ARG A 289 -1.73 -11.04 11.95
C ARG A 289 -0.70 -9.97 12.30
N THR A 290 -1.16 -8.84 12.84
CA THR A 290 -0.29 -7.71 13.22
C THR A 290 0.78 -8.14 14.23
N ARG A 291 0.46 -9.08 15.12
CA ARG A 291 1.44 -9.64 16.07
C ARG A 291 2.45 -10.55 15.38
N ILE A 292 1.97 -11.46 14.53
CA ILE A 292 2.81 -12.38 13.75
C ILE A 292 3.86 -11.60 12.93
N GLU A 293 3.44 -10.54 12.26
CA GLU A 293 4.32 -9.67 11.46
C GLU A 293 5.34 -8.94 12.33
N THR A 294 4.88 -8.45 13.48
CA THR A 294 5.73 -7.72 14.42
C THR A 294 6.77 -8.64 15.07
N ASP A 295 6.41 -9.87 15.42
CA ASP A 295 7.33 -10.88 15.94
C ASP A 295 8.43 -11.19 14.93
N ALA A 296 8.05 -11.48 13.67
CA ALA A 296 9.00 -11.73 12.59
C ALA A 296 9.94 -10.53 12.37
N ALA A 297 9.43 -9.31 12.45
CA ALA A 297 10.23 -8.09 12.32
C ALA A 297 11.21 -7.91 13.48
N ILE A 298 10.77 -8.11 14.72
CA ILE A 298 11.62 -8.05 15.92
C ILE A 298 12.76 -9.06 15.82
N ASP A 299 12.45 -10.31 15.48
CA ASP A 299 13.44 -11.38 15.35
C ASP A 299 14.46 -11.07 14.25
N TRP A 300 14.00 -10.56 13.11
CA TRP A 300 14.90 -10.19 12.02
C TRP A 300 15.80 -9.01 12.41
N VAL A 301 15.26 -7.94 13.00
CA VAL A 301 16.03 -6.75 13.41
C VAL A 301 17.09 -7.10 14.47
N LYS A 302 16.74 -7.91 15.47
CA LYS A 302 17.68 -8.33 16.55
C LYS A 302 18.88 -9.11 16.02
N THR A 303 18.78 -9.72 14.83
CA THR A 303 19.88 -10.49 14.21
C THR A 303 20.74 -9.65 13.25
N ARG A 304 20.44 -8.37 13.05
CA ARG A 304 21.18 -7.52 12.11
C ARG A 304 22.57 -7.16 12.65
N SER A 305 23.54 -7.09 11.74
CA SER A 305 24.89 -6.63 12.06
C SER A 305 24.87 -5.12 12.35
N PRO A 306 25.55 -4.64 13.42
CA PRO A 306 25.66 -3.20 13.69
C PRO A 306 26.54 -2.43 12.69
N ASN A 307 27.20 -3.15 11.77
CA ASN A 307 28.10 -2.58 10.76
C ASN A 307 27.50 -2.57 9.34
N LYS A 308 26.24 -3.00 9.18
CA LYS A 308 25.55 -3.01 7.89
C LYS A 308 24.19 -2.32 8.06
N PRO A 309 23.88 -1.30 7.25
CA PRO A 309 22.58 -0.65 7.34
C PRO A 309 21.47 -1.60 6.87
N TRP A 310 20.27 -1.43 7.41
CA TRP A 310 19.14 -2.26 7.05
C TRP A 310 17.86 -1.44 6.89
N MET A 311 16.93 -1.96 6.10
CA MET A 311 15.56 -1.47 5.97
C MET A 311 14.57 -2.56 6.41
N ALA A 312 13.72 -2.24 7.40
CA ALA A 312 12.59 -3.07 7.79
C ALA A 312 11.29 -2.38 7.38
N THR A 313 10.57 -2.96 6.43
CA THR A 313 9.24 -2.49 6.04
C THR A 313 8.17 -3.22 6.85
N LEU A 314 7.55 -2.53 7.81
CA LEU A 314 6.38 -2.97 8.55
C LEU A 314 5.13 -2.63 7.74
N SER A 315 4.68 -3.58 6.93
CA SER A 315 3.59 -3.40 5.97
C SER A 315 2.28 -3.94 6.55
N TYR A 316 1.76 -3.23 7.56
CA TYR A 316 0.58 -3.66 8.30
C TYR A 316 -0.70 -3.56 7.46
N THR A 317 -1.63 -4.48 7.70
CA THR A 317 -2.97 -4.50 7.06
C THR A 317 -4.11 -4.30 8.04
N SER A 318 -3.82 -4.16 9.34
CA SER A 318 -4.82 -4.24 10.41
C SER A 318 -6.06 -3.35 10.24
N ALA A 319 -6.02 -2.22 9.51
CA ALA A 319 -7.19 -1.36 9.33
C ALA A 319 -8.04 -1.64 8.05
N HIS A 320 -7.65 -2.61 7.22
CA HIS A 320 -8.36 -3.00 6.01
C HIS A 320 -9.57 -3.93 6.32
N THR A 321 -10.56 -4.02 5.42
CA THR A 321 -11.64 -5.01 5.54
C THR A 321 -11.16 -6.44 5.22
N PRO A 322 -11.82 -7.49 5.72
CA PRO A 322 -12.99 -7.48 6.61
C PRO A 322 -12.63 -7.09 8.06
N TRP A 323 -13.36 -6.15 8.65
CA TRP A 323 -13.04 -5.72 10.01
C TRP A 323 -13.37 -6.79 11.04
N GLN A 324 -12.38 -7.10 11.87
CA GLN A 324 -12.46 -8.17 12.84
C GLN A 324 -11.87 -7.71 14.17
N GLN A 325 -12.50 -8.13 15.26
CA GLN A 325 -12.08 -7.75 16.61
C GLN A 325 -10.62 -8.16 16.88
N PRO A 326 -9.73 -7.20 17.22
CA PRO A 326 -8.37 -7.51 17.66
C PRO A 326 -8.37 -8.03 19.11
N PRO A 327 -7.28 -8.69 19.54
CA PRO A 327 -7.14 -9.13 20.93
C PRO A 327 -7.21 -7.95 21.92
N ALA A 328 -7.99 -8.07 23.00
CA ALA A 328 -8.19 -6.98 23.95
C ALA A 328 -6.89 -6.50 24.63
N GLY A 329 -5.89 -7.39 24.76
CA GLY A 329 -4.57 -7.06 25.30
C GLY A 329 -3.79 -6.01 24.49
N LEU A 330 -4.20 -5.75 23.24
CA LEU A 330 -3.60 -4.71 22.39
C LEU A 330 -4.31 -3.36 22.49
N LEU A 331 -5.39 -3.26 23.27
CA LEU A 331 -6.23 -2.06 23.34
C LEU A 331 -6.01 -1.33 24.68
N LYS A 332 -5.62 -0.06 24.62
CA LYS A 332 -5.29 0.76 25.81
C LYS A 332 -6.50 1.20 26.64
N HIS A 333 -7.69 1.23 26.02
CA HIS A 333 -8.91 1.84 26.57
C HIS A 333 -10.20 1.07 26.24
N SER A 334 -10.16 -0.25 26.15
CA SER A 334 -11.41 -1.00 26.12
C SER A 334 -12.09 -0.89 27.49
N GLY A 335 -13.36 -0.46 27.47
CA GLY A 335 -14.30 -0.83 28.53
C GLY A 335 -14.47 -2.35 28.56
N LEU A 336 -15.64 -2.83 28.95
CA LEU A 336 -15.94 -4.28 28.86
C LEU A 336 -15.53 -4.81 27.48
N ALA A 337 -14.88 -5.98 27.42
CA ALA A 337 -14.62 -6.71 26.19
C ALA A 337 -15.99 -7.06 25.59
N ASP A 338 -16.49 -6.18 24.73
CA ASP A 338 -17.76 -6.38 24.06
C ASP A 338 -17.51 -7.38 22.94
N ASP A 339 -18.10 -8.56 23.05
CA ASP A 339 -18.09 -9.64 22.07
C ASP A 339 -19.44 -9.72 21.33
N GLY A 340 -20.30 -8.71 21.51
CA GLY A 340 -21.57 -8.52 20.81
C GLY A 340 -21.46 -7.70 19.53
N TRP A 341 -20.24 -7.41 19.05
CA TRP A 341 -20.07 -6.70 17.79
C TRP A 341 -20.59 -7.54 16.62
N ASN A 342 -21.27 -6.88 15.71
CA ASN A 342 -21.54 -7.39 14.38
C ASN A 342 -20.46 -6.86 13.42
N CYS A 343 -19.52 -7.73 13.06
CA CYS A 343 -18.43 -7.43 12.13
C CYS A 343 -18.89 -7.12 10.70
N THR A 344 -20.19 -7.27 10.39
CA THR A 344 -20.79 -6.88 9.11
C THR A 344 -21.70 -5.66 9.20
N ALA A 345 -21.79 -4.99 10.36
CA ALA A 345 -22.61 -3.79 10.52
C ALA A 345 -21.79 -2.51 10.30
N THR A 346 -22.32 -1.58 9.49
CA THR A 346 -21.65 -0.34 9.06
C THR A 346 -21.13 0.53 10.21
N VAL A 347 -21.96 0.86 11.22
CA VAL A 347 -21.57 1.73 12.34
C VAL A 347 -20.55 1.05 13.25
N GLN A 348 -20.77 -0.24 13.54
CA GLN A 348 -19.86 -1.03 14.36
C GLN A 348 -18.51 -1.26 13.68
N GLY A 349 -18.51 -1.34 12.35
CA GLY A 349 -17.32 -1.43 11.54
C GLY A 349 -16.33 -0.28 11.76
N ARG A 350 -16.81 0.97 11.85
CA ARG A 350 -15.95 2.12 12.17
C ARG A 350 -15.25 1.97 13.53
N PHE A 351 -15.97 1.49 14.54
CA PHE A 351 -15.37 1.24 15.86
C PHE A 351 -14.38 0.07 15.85
N LEU A 352 -14.66 -0.98 15.07
CA LEU A 352 -13.73 -2.09 14.90
C LEU A 352 -12.45 -1.63 14.19
N GLN A 353 -12.56 -0.84 13.12
CA GLN A 353 -11.39 -0.26 12.44
C GLN A 353 -10.56 0.61 13.40
N ASP A 354 -11.19 1.43 14.25
CA ASP A 354 -10.49 2.21 15.29
C ASP A 354 -9.69 1.27 16.21
N LYS A 355 -10.28 0.15 16.63
CA LYS A 355 -9.62 -0.83 17.50
C LYS A 355 -8.47 -1.55 16.79
N MET A 356 -8.63 -1.90 15.52
CA MET A 356 -7.56 -2.53 14.78
C MET A 356 -6.40 -1.55 14.53
N THR A 357 -6.71 -0.26 14.34
CA THR A 357 -5.70 0.82 14.28
C THR A 357 -4.98 1.01 15.62
N GLU A 358 -5.70 0.99 16.75
CA GLU A 358 -5.10 1.00 18.10
C GLU A 358 -4.18 -0.22 18.31
N ALA A 359 -4.59 -1.40 17.87
CA ALA A 359 -3.79 -2.62 17.98
C ALA A 359 -2.50 -2.56 17.13
N MET A 360 -2.57 -1.97 15.93
CA MET A 360 -1.41 -1.68 15.10
C MET A 360 -0.42 -0.75 15.80
N ASP A 361 -0.89 0.35 16.40
CA ASP A 361 -0.03 1.27 17.15
C ASP A 361 0.62 0.59 18.36
N ALA A 362 -0.12 -0.28 19.07
CA ALA A 362 0.40 -1.04 20.19
C ALA A 362 1.54 -1.99 19.79
N GLU A 363 1.35 -2.76 18.71
CA GLU A 363 2.37 -3.66 18.17
C GLU A 363 3.56 -2.89 17.58
N PHE A 364 3.34 -1.76 16.89
CA PHE A 364 4.43 -0.86 16.49
C PHE A 364 5.22 -0.36 17.71
N GLY A 365 4.55 0.03 18.79
CA GLY A 365 5.18 0.41 20.05
C GLY A 365 5.98 -0.73 20.67
N ARG A 366 5.54 -1.98 20.53
CA ARG A 366 6.28 -3.16 21.00
C ARG A 366 7.51 -3.42 20.14
N PHE A 367 7.38 -3.38 18.81
CA PHE A 367 8.51 -3.44 17.87
C PHE A 367 9.61 -2.44 18.26
N MET A 368 9.23 -1.18 18.45
CA MET A 368 10.13 -0.09 18.80
C MET A 368 10.91 -0.37 20.10
N VAL A 369 10.25 -0.89 21.13
CA VAL A 369 10.88 -1.16 22.43
C VAL A 369 11.74 -2.43 22.39
N GLU A 370 11.22 -3.52 21.83
CA GLU A 370 11.91 -4.81 21.83
C GLU A 370 13.14 -4.85 20.93
N THR A 371 13.17 -4.05 19.87
CA THR A 371 14.35 -3.88 19.01
C THR A 371 15.39 -2.91 19.60
N GLY A 372 15.07 -2.24 20.72
CA GLY A 372 15.93 -1.25 21.34
C GLY A 372 15.95 0.12 20.64
N LEU A 373 15.04 0.36 19.68
CA LEU A 373 14.89 1.64 18.99
C LEU A 373 14.21 2.69 19.87
N ALA A 374 13.44 2.30 20.87
CA ALA A 374 12.83 3.19 21.84
C ALA A 374 12.79 2.54 23.21
N ARG A 375 12.41 3.33 24.21
CA ARG A 375 12.12 2.85 25.56
C ARG A 375 10.77 3.35 26.04
N ARG A 376 10.24 2.74 27.09
CA ARG A 376 9.12 3.30 27.86
C ARG A 376 9.66 4.26 28.91
N ALA A 377 9.03 5.43 29.07
CA ALA A 377 9.21 6.26 30.25
C ALA A 377 8.41 5.68 31.45
N ASP A 378 8.60 6.26 32.63
CA ASP A 378 7.93 5.82 33.87
C ASP A 378 6.40 5.91 33.78
N ASP A 379 5.87 6.81 32.94
CA ASP A 379 4.43 6.96 32.66
C ASP A 379 3.90 6.03 31.55
N GLY A 380 4.76 5.17 31.00
CA GLY A 380 4.45 4.24 29.91
C GLY A 380 4.44 4.87 28.50
N SER A 381 4.73 6.17 28.36
CA SER A 381 4.89 6.80 27.05
C SER A 381 6.11 6.25 26.30
N LEU A 382 6.04 6.23 24.96
CA LEU A 382 7.16 5.84 24.12
C LEU A 382 8.15 7.01 24.03
N VAL A 383 9.43 6.74 24.28
CA VAL A 383 10.52 7.70 24.09
C VAL A 383 11.42 7.21 22.97
N TYR A 384 11.34 7.89 21.83
CA TYR A 384 12.18 7.66 20.67
C TYR A 384 13.24 8.77 20.56
N ASP A 385 14.52 8.38 20.46
CA ASP A 385 15.64 9.29 20.21
C ASP A 385 16.32 8.91 18.88
N PRO A 386 16.02 9.65 17.79
CA PRO A 386 16.60 9.37 16.47
C PRO A 386 18.13 9.50 16.43
N GLN A 387 18.71 10.40 17.25
CA GLN A 387 20.16 10.62 17.28
C GLN A 387 20.88 9.44 17.95
N ALA A 388 20.32 8.93 19.04
CA ALA A 388 20.91 7.81 19.77
C ALA A 388 20.86 6.49 18.97
N THR A 389 19.80 6.29 18.20
CA THR A 389 19.56 5.02 17.48
C THR A 389 20.12 5.02 16.07
N ASN A 390 20.39 6.18 15.49
CA ASN A 390 20.76 6.35 14.08
C ASN A 390 19.79 5.60 13.14
N THR A 391 18.50 5.72 13.41
CA THR A 391 17.43 5.10 12.62
C THR A 391 16.49 6.19 12.10
N VAL A 392 16.03 6.05 10.86
CA VAL A 392 14.96 6.86 10.28
C VAL A 392 13.68 6.04 10.33
N ILE A 393 12.60 6.65 10.80
CA ILE A 393 11.25 6.07 10.79
C ILE A 393 10.39 6.89 9.84
N VAL A 394 9.79 6.20 8.87
CA VAL A 394 8.80 6.74 7.94
C VAL A 394 7.48 6.05 8.23
N ILE A 395 6.41 6.79 8.50
CA ILE A 395 5.05 6.26 8.68
C ILE A 395 4.16 6.89 7.62
N VAL A 396 3.47 6.07 6.83
CA VAL A 396 2.61 6.53 5.73
C VAL A 396 1.33 5.69 5.60
N GLY A 397 0.24 6.31 5.14
CA GLY A 397 -0.91 5.58 4.56
C GLY A 397 -0.64 5.20 3.09
N ASP A 398 -1.24 4.11 2.59
CA ASP A 398 -1.13 3.75 1.16
C ASP A 398 -2.26 4.30 0.28
N ASN A 399 -3.39 4.64 0.89
CA ASN A 399 -4.55 5.34 0.34
C ASN A 399 -5.41 5.92 1.47
N GLY A 400 -6.40 6.73 1.10
CA GLY A 400 -7.35 7.29 2.04
C GLY A 400 -8.18 6.22 2.76
N SER A 401 -8.89 6.63 3.81
CA SER A 401 -9.75 5.72 4.60
C SER A 401 -10.85 5.10 3.74
N LEU A 402 -11.19 3.84 4.01
CA LEU A 402 -12.27 3.15 3.32
C LEU A 402 -13.64 3.65 3.79
N GLY A 403 -14.45 4.17 2.87
CA GLY A 403 -15.88 4.50 3.02
C GLY A 403 -16.39 4.68 4.45
N THR A 404 -16.97 3.64 5.03
CA THR A 404 -17.65 3.70 6.33
C THR A 404 -16.72 4.01 7.52
N ALA A 405 -15.40 3.87 7.38
CA ALA A 405 -14.39 4.28 8.35
C ALA A 405 -14.07 5.79 8.31
N VAL A 406 -14.45 6.50 7.25
CA VAL A 406 -14.17 7.94 7.07
C VAL A 406 -14.76 8.75 8.23
N LYS A 407 -13.97 9.66 8.79
CA LYS A 407 -14.38 10.53 9.90
C LYS A 407 -14.71 11.94 9.41
N GLU A 408 -15.80 12.50 9.94
CA GLU A 408 -16.22 13.87 9.64
C GLU A 408 -15.10 14.90 9.93
N PRO A 409 -14.97 15.97 9.12
CA PRO A 409 -15.85 16.39 8.04
C PRO A 409 -15.55 15.77 6.66
N PHE A 410 -14.68 14.73 6.60
CA PHE A 410 -14.33 14.06 5.37
C PHE A 410 -15.52 13.29 4.78
N GLN A 411 -15.51 13.08 3.46
CA GLN A 411 -16.67 12.61 2.70
C GLN A 411 -16.58 11.11 2.42
N GLN A 412 -17.52 10.34 2.97
CA GLN A 412 -17.57 8.88 2.87
C GLN A 412 -17.78 8.38 1.42
N ASP A 413 -18.49 9.12 0.58
CA ASP A 413 -18.75 8.80 -0.83
C ASP A 413 -17.59 9.17 -1.77
N GLN A 414 -16.57 9.85 -1.24
CA GLN A 414 -15.35 10.29 -1.92
C GLN A 414 -14.09 9.65 -1.31
N ALA A 415 -14.27 8.53 -0.64
CA ALA A 415 -13.25 7.80 0.10
C ALA A 415 -12.28 7.02 -0.82
N LYS A 416 -11.55 6.05 -0.25
CA LYS A 416 -10.74 5.07 -0.99
C LYS A 416 -11.45 4.61 -2.27
N GLY A 417 -10.70 4.51 -3.36
CA GLY A 417 -11.18 4.19 -4.70
C GLY A 417 -11.53 5.43 -5.56
N THR A 418 -11.36 6.64 -5.04
CA THR A 418 -11.61 7.89 -5.78
C THR A 418 -10.43 8.86 -5.71
N ALA A 419 -10.29 9.72 -6.72
CA ALA A 419 -9.26 10.76 -6.76
C ALA A 419 -9.60 12.01 -5.91
N TYR A 420 -10.70 12.01 -5.15
CA TYR A 420 -11.09 13.12 -4.27
C TYR A 420 -10.23 13.16 -2.99
N GLN A 421 -10.23 14.27 -2.24
CA GLN A 421 -9.30 14.46 -1.11
C GLN A 421 -9.42 13.35 -0.07
N THR A 422 -10.63 12.89 0.23
CA THR A 422 -10.81 11.82 1.23
C THR A 422 -10.17 10.49 0.80
N GLY A 423 -10.13 10.19 -0.51
CA GLY A 423 -9.56 8.97 -1.04
C GLY A 423 -8.04 8.97 -1.24
N VAL A 424 -7.40 10.15 -1.22
CA VAL A 424 -5.97 10.29 -1.59
C VAL A 424 -5.17 11.15 -0.62
N TRP A 425 -5.73 11.61 0.50
CA TRP A 425 -4.98 12.46 1.44
C TRP A 425 -4.54 11.65 2.66
N ASP A 426 -3.24 11.35 2.67
CA ASP A 426 -2.65 10.40 3.61
C ASP A 426 -1.71 11.08 4.59
N PRO A 427 -1.59 10.52 5.81
CA PRO A 427 -0.59 10.98 6.76
C PRO A 427 0.80 10.57 6.29
N LEU A 428 1.78 11.47 6.45
CA LEU A 428 3.20 11.13 6.33
C LEU A 428 3.97 11.75 7.50
N ILE A 429 4.63 10.88 8.26
CA ILE A 429 5.51 11.27 9.37
C ILE A 429 6.91 10.76 9.06
N ILE A 430 7.92 11.62 9.22
CA ILE A 430 9.32 11.22 9.11
C ILE A 430 10.10 11.72 10.33
N ALA A 431 10.72 10.80 11.06
CA ALA A 431 11.60 11.09 12.19
C ALA A 431 12.96 10.45 11.94
N GLY A 432 14.05 11.17 12.21
CA GLY A 432 15.40 10.69 11.92
C GLY A 432 16.48 11.64 12.43
N PRO A 433 17.74 11.20 12.48
CA PRO A 433 18.87 12.04 12.95
C PRO A 433 19.10 13.29 12.08
N GLN A 434 18.54 13.34 10.86
CA GLN A 434 18.62 14.48 9.96
C GLN A 434 17.60 15.59 10.29
N VAL A 435 16.60 15.30 11.14
CA VAL A 435 15.53 16.26 11.43
C VAL A 435 16.06 17.42 12.27
N VAL A 436 15.91 18.63 11.72
CA VAL A 436 16.14 19.90 12.42
C VAL A 436 14.80 20.47 12.86
N GLN A 437 14.74 20.91 14.14
CA GLN A 437 13.53 21.42 14.79
C GLN A 437 12.36 20.42 14.69
N PRO A 438 12.40 19.30 15.42
CA PRO A 438 11.32 18.32 15.41
C PRO A 438 10.02 18.89 16.02
N ASP A 439 8.94 18.12 15.94
CA ASP A 439 7.58 18.51 16.35
C ASP A 439 7.01 19.67 15.52
N ARG A 440 7.31 19.67 14.22
CA ARG A 440 6.80 20.66 13.27
C ARG A 440 6.06 20.03 12.11
N GLU A 441 5.45 20.89 11.31
CA GLU A 441 4.69 20.52 10.12
C GLU A 441 5.35 21.07 8.85
N VAL A 442 5.11 20.38 7.74
CA VAL A 442 5.42 20.83 6.39
C VAL A 442 4.10 20.91 5.62
N ASP A 443 3.71 22.12 5.24
CA ASP A 443 2.45 22.41 4.54
C ASP A 443 2.58 22.33 3.01
N HIS A 444 3.82 22.19 2.52
CA HIS A 444 4.13 22.06 1.09
C HIS A 444 3.65 20.72 0.53
N MET A 445 3.31 20.73 -0.76
CA MET A 445 2.86 19.51 -1.45
C MET A 445 3.98 18.47 -1.48
N VAL A 446 3.63 17.27 -1.07
CA VAL A 446 4.41 16.04 -1.20
C VAL A 446 3.52 14.99 -1.85
N ASN A 447 4.09 14.10 -2.65
CA ASN A 447 3.39 12.91 -3.14
C ASN A 447 4.13 11.68 -2.64
N MET A 448 3.44 10.56 -2.42
CA MET A 448 4.15 9.36 -1.97
C MET A 448 5.20 8.86 -2.97
N VAL A 449 5.14 9.22 -4.27
CA VAL A 449 6.23 8.91 -5.21
C VAL A 449 7.57 9.50 -4.72
N ASP A 450 7.55 10.59 -3.94
CA ASP A 450 8.72 11.27 -3.40
C ASP A 450 9.46 10.41 -2.36
N LEU A 451 8.79 9.44 -1.74
CA LEU A 451 9.45 8.52 -0.82
C LEU A 451 10.55 7.70 -1.51
N PHE A 452 10.40 7.38 -2.80
CA PHE A 452 11.44 6.71 -3.57
C PHE A 452 12.73 7.54 -3.61
N GLN A 453 12.61 8.83 -3.96
CA GLN A 453 13.72 9.77 -3.97
C GLN A 453 14.30 9.95 -2.56
N PHE A 454 13.44 10.05 -1.54
CA PHE A 454 13.87 10.18 -0.14
C PHE A 454 14.76 9.01 0.31
N PHE A 455 14.39 7.76 -0.01
CA PHE A 455 15.23 6.61 0.33
C PHE A 455 16.59 6.65 -0.40
N GLY A 456 16.61 7.12 -1.65
CA GLY A 456 17.85 7.41 -2.37
C GLY A 456 18.72 8.47 -1.68
N GLU A 457 18.11 9.59 -1.26
CA GLU A 457 18.78 10.68 -0.53
C GLU A 457 19.42 10.20 0.77
N LEU A 458 18.70 9.38 1.56
CA LEU A 458 19.23 8.78 2.79
C LEU A 458 20.46 7.89 2.55
N ALA A 459 20.47 7.18 1.43
CA ALA A 459 21.55 6.30 1.02
C ALA A 459 22.70 7.03 0.30
N GLY A 460 22.56 8.34 0.05
CA GLY A 460 23.54 9.12 -0.72
C GLY A 460 23.55 8.78 -2.22
N ILE A 461 22.42 8.28 -2.75
CA ILE A 461 22.25 7.87 -4.14
C ILE A 461 21.41 8.91 -4.89
N ASP A 462 21.90 9.32 -6.06
CA ASP A 462 21.11 10.12 -7.01
C ASP A 462 20.15 9.21 -7.78
N ALA A 463 18.90 9.15 -7.34
CA ALA A 463 17.91 8.23 -7.90
C ALA A 463 17.64 8.49 -9.40
N HIS A 464 17.64 9.74 -9.84
CA HIS A 464 17.45 10.12 -11.25
C HIS A 464 18.61 9.66 -12.16
N LYS A 465 19.80 9.41 -11.59
CA LYS A 465 20.91 8.75 -12.31
C LYS A 465 20.88 7.24 -12.22
N ALA A 466 20.40 6.69 -11.10
CA ALA A 466 20.38 5.26 -10.84
C ALA A 466 19.26 4.53 -11.59
N VAL A 467 18.17 5.24 -11.94
CA VAL A 467 17.03 4.68 -12.66
C VAL A 467 17.15 5.02 -14.16
N PRO A 468 17.13 4.05 -15.07
CA PRO A 468 17.30 4.28 -16.51
C PRO A 468 16.03 4.83 -17.19
N ARG A 469 15.11 5.44 -16.44
CA ARG A 469 13.83 5.98 -16.92
C ARG A 469 13.39 7.17 -16.09
N THR A 470 12.40 7.87 -16.60
CA THR A 470 11.74 9.01 -15.94
C THR A 470 11.19 8.64 -14.56
N LEU A 471 11.51 9.46 -13.57
CA LEU A 471 10.88 9.40 -12.25
C LEU A 471 9.96 10.60 -12.07
N ASP A 472 8.85 10.41 -11.37
CA ASP A 472 7.91 11.48 -10.99
C ASP A 472 8.21 12.06 -9.59
N SER A 473 9.25 11.51 -8.94
CA SER A 473 9.66 11.81 -7.57
C SER A 473 10.59 13.01 -7.47
N VAL A 474 10.38 13.81 -6.42
CA VAL A 474 11.26 14.90 -5.97
C VAL A 474 11.74 14.65 -4.54
N GLY A 475 12.71 15.44 -4.07
CA GLY A 475 13.34 15.23 -2.76
C GLY A 475 12.40 15.48 -1.57
N ILE A 476 12.67 14.81 -0.44
CA ILE A 476 12.00 15.09 0.85
C ILE A 476 13.02 15.53 1.90
N LEU A 477 14.26 15.03 1.84
CA LEU A 477 15.31 15.35 2.81
C LEU A 477 15.53 16.86 3.03
N PRO A 478 15.42 17.74 2.02
CA PRO A 478 15.51 19.19 2.24
C PRO A 478 14.50 19.72 3.26
N TYR A 479 13.27 19.18 3.27
CA TYR A 479 12.25 19.58 4.25
C TYR A 479 12.56 19.12 5.67
N LEU A 480 13.43 18.12 5.87
CA LEU A 480 13.81 17.63 7.19
C LEU A 480 14.97 18.46 7.78
N THR A 481 15.91 18.84 6.92
CA THR A 481 17.17 19.51 7.30
C THR A 481 17.07 21.04 7.33
N ASN A 482 16.12 21.62 6.56
CA ASN A 482 15.89 23.05 6.49
C ASN A 482 14.40 23.37 6.74
N PRO A 483 14.02 23.88 7.93
CA PRO A 483 12.64 24.28 8.23
C PRO A 483 12.09 25.38 7.30
N GLY A 484 12.95 26.16 6.65
CA GLY A 484 12.57 27.21 5.70
C GLY A 484 12.55 26.75 4.23
N GLN A 485 12.59 25.45 3.96
CA GLN A 485 12.58 24.90 2.62
C GLN A 485 11.27 25.25 1.89
N SER A 486 11.37 25.94 0.74
CA SER A 486 10.23 26.21 -0.13
C SER A 486 9.71 24.94 -0.82
N SER A 487 8.47 24.99 -1.32
CA SER A 487 7.89 23.88 -2.08
C SER A 487 8.81 23.43 -3.21
N LEU A 488 9.04 22.11 -3.28
CA LEU A 488 9.74 21.42 -4.36
C LEU A 488 8.79 20.97 -5.48
N ARG A 489 7.48 20.98 -5.20
CA ARG A 489 6.41 20.66 -6.15
C ARG A 489 5.66 21.91 -6.55
N THR A 490 5.27 21.99 -7.83
CA THR A 490 4.30 22.98 -8.30
C THR A 490 2.92 22.35 -8.53
N VAL A 491 2.88 21.02 -8.66
CA VAL A 491 1.64 20.26 -8.74
C VAL A 491 1.69 18.97 -7.93
N ASN A 492 0.50 18.48 -7.58
CA ASN A 492 0.32 17.13 -7.06
C ASN A 492 -0.64 16.37 -7.98
N PHE A 493 -0.41 15.07 -8.16
CA PHE A 493 -1.15 14.22 -9.09
C PHE A 493 -1.58 12.92 -8.42
N THR A 494 -2.75 12.41 -8.84
CA THR A 494 -3.26 11.12 -8.41
C THR A 494 -4.09 10.50 -9.52
N MET A 495 -4.09 9.17 -9.63
CA MET A 495 -4.85 8.43 -10.63
C MET A 495 -5.23 7.05 -10.11
N GLY A 496 -6.49 6.68 -10.31
CA GLY A 496 -6.98 5.33 -10.18
C GLY A 496 -7.74 4.91 -11.44
N GLY A 497 -7.98 3.62 -11.58
CA GLY A 497 -8.77 3.04 -12.65
C GLY A 497 -8.60 1.53 -12.74
N PHE A 498 -9.07 0.89 -13.81
CA PHE A 498 -8.99 -0.57 -13.89
C PHE A 498 -7.63 -1.08 -14.35
N ASN A 499 -7.16 -2.15 -13.69
CA ASN A 499 -6.00 -2.91 -14.15
C ASN A 499 -6.35 -3.63 -15.45
N GLN A 500 -5.33 -3.88 -16.25
CA GLN A 500 -5.46 -4.61 -17.50
C GLN A 500 -5.60 -6.12 -17.18
N GLN A 501 -6.50 -6.79 -17.89
CA GLN A 501 -6.72 -8.23 -17.80
C GLN A 501 -6.73 -8.83 -19.21
N ALA A 502 -6.48 -10.13 -19.31
CA ALA A 502 -6.42 -10.83 -20.58
C ALA A 502 -7.74 -10.65 -21.38
N ASN A 503 -7.61 -10.51 -22.69
CA ASN A 503 -8.71 -10.38 -23.65
C ASN A 503 -9.67 -9.21 -23.38
N GLY A 504 -9.17 -8.14 -22.74
CA GLY A 504 -9.98 -6.95 -22.41
C GLY A 504 -11.05 -7.21 -21.35
N THR A 505 -10.91 -8.30 -20.59
CA THR A 505 -11.78 -8.61 -19.44
C THR A 505 -11.61 -7.59 -18.33
N ARG A 506 -12.54 -7.60 -17.37
CA ARG A 506 -12.56 -6.70 -16.21
C ARG A 506 -13.11 -7.44 -15.01
N ASN A 507 -12.79 -6.93 -13.82
CA ASN A 507 -13.47 -7.29 -12.59
C ASN A 507 -14.99 -7.14 -12.76
N GLN A 508 -15.75 -8.08 -12.20
CA GLN A 508 -17.19 -8.08 -12.36
C GLN A 508 -17.87 -7.13 -11.35
N PRO A 509 -19.10 -6.67 -11.64
CA PRO A 509 -19.73 -5.63 -10.84
C PRO A 509 -20.07 -6.06 -9.41
N CYS A 510 -19.84 -5.14 -8.48
CA CYS A 510 -20.24 -5.20 -7.09
C CYS A 510 -21.12 -3.99 -6.79
N GLN A 511 -22.34 -4.23 -6.29
CA GLN A 511 -23.22 -3.16 -5.83
C GLN A 511 -23.01 -2.94 -4.33
N ILE A 512 -22.59 -1.75 -3.93
CA ILE A 512 -22.46 -1.36 -2.52
C ILE A 512 -23.43 -0.20 -2.28
N SER A 513 -24.43 -0.42 -1.43
CA SER A 513 -25.53 0.54 -1.22
C SER A 513 -26.25 0.88 -2.55
N THR A 514 -26.34 2.17 -2.90
CA THR A 514 -26.92 2.67 -4.15
C THR A 514 -25.90 2.79 -5.29
N SER A 515 -24.63 2.46 -5.04
CA SER A 515 -23.56 2.57 -6.02
C SER A 515 -23.17 1.20 -6.59
N CYS A 516 -22.66 1.21 -7.82
CA CYS A 516 -22.06 0.05 -8.46
C CYS A 516 -20.60 0.35 -8.79
N THR A 517 -19.71 -0.61 -8.50
CA THR A 517 -18.27 -0.52 -8.74
C THR A 517 -17.72 -1.82 -9.31
N GLN A 518 -16.57 -1.75 -9.97
CA GLN A 518 -15.78 -2.90 -10.42
C GLN A 518 -14.38 -2.92 -9.80
N ILE A 519 -14.18 -2.14 -8.72
CA ILE A 519 -12.93 -2.15 -7.94
C ILE A 519 -12.70 -3.51 -7.24
N PRO A 520 -13.72 -4.15 -6.60
CA PRO A 520 -13.52 -5.44 -5.95
C PRO A 520 -13.05 -6.53 -6.93
N VAL A 521 -11.87 -7.10 -6.65
CA VAL A 521 -11.22 -8.11 -7.50
C VAL A 521 -11.86 -9.50 -7.43
N SER A 522 -12.77 -9.72 -6.48
CA SER A 522 -13.46 -11.00 -6.30
C SER A 522 -14.80 -10.84 -5.59
N LYS A 523 -15.61 -11.91 -5.66
CA LYS A 523 -16.86 -12.04 -4.89
C LYS A 523 -16.65 -11.84 -3.39
N GLY A 524 -15.64 -12.49 -2.81
CA GLY A 524 -15.36 -12.40 -1.37
C GLY A 524 -15.07 -10.96 -0.95
N VAL A 525 -14.23 -10.25 -1.70
CA VAL A 525 -13.94 -8.84 -1.44
C VAL A 525 -15.19 -7.97 -1.54
N CYS A 526 -16.07 -8.23 -2.54
CA CYS A 526 -17.35 -7.52 -2.66
C CYS A 526 -18.22 -7.74 -1.41
N GLU A 527 -18.40 -8.99 -0.99
CA GLU A 527 -19.27 -9.38 0.12
C GLU A 527 -18.72 -8.93 1.49
N ASP A 528 -17.39 -8.98 1.68
CA ASP A 528 -16.69 -8.47 2.88
C ASP A 528 -16.85 -6.95 3.03
N ASN A 529 -17.08 -6.23 1.92
CA ASN A 529 -17.43 -4.82 1.89
C ASN A 529 -18.94 -4.56 1.87
N GLN A 530 -19.75 -5.53 2.33
CA GLN A 530 -21.22 -5.45 2.40
C GLN A 530 -21.89 -5.26 1.04
N GLY A 531 -21.22 -5.66 -0.04
CA GLY A 531 -21.71 -5.55 -1.40
C GLY A 531 -22.51 -6.76 -1.85
N ILE A 532 -23.33 -6.56 -2.87
CA ILE A 532 -24.03 -7.59 -3.64
C ILE A 532 -23.19 -7.87 -4.89
N TRP A 533 -22.73 -9.11 -5.03
CA TRP A 533 -21.96 -9.54 -6.19
C TRP A 533 -22.88 -9.79 -7.39
N TRP A 534 -22.65 -9.09 -8.49
CA TRP A 534 -23.37 -9.24 -9.76
C TRP A 534 -22.57 -10.03 -10.81
N GLY A 535 -21.38 -10.52 -10.45
CA GLY A 535 -20.56 -11.35 -11.32
C GLY A 535 -21.02 -12.81 -11.39
N LYS A 536 -20.16 -13.63 -11.99
CA LYS A 536 -20.35 -15.07 -12.13
C LYS A 536 -20.55 -15.70 -10.76
N ASP A 537 -21.44 -16.68 -10.69
CA ASP A 537 -21.78 -17.42 -9.46
C ASP A 537 -22.34 -16.50 -8.34
N TYR A 538 -23.07 -15.44 -8.74
CA TYR A 538 -23.88 -14.64 -7.82
C TYR A 538 -24.88 -15.53 -7.08
N THR A 539 -25.10 -15.21 -5.80
CA THR A 539 -25.98 -15.98 -4.90
C THR A 539 -27.08 -15.15 -4.28
N ASP A 540 -27.02 -13.83 -4.41
CA ASP A 540 -28.04 -12.95 -3.85
C ASP A 540 -29.32 -12.96 -4.69
N ALA A 541 -30.47 -13.07 -4.02
CA ALA A 541 -31.77 -13.19 -4.68
C ALA A 541 -32.23 -11.88 -5.35
N SER A 542 -31.60 -10.74 -5.04
CA SER A 542 -31.88 -9.44 -5.65
C SER A 542 -31.23 -9.25 -7.02
N VAL A 543 -30.27 -10.10 -7.39
CA VAL A 543 -29.61 -10.05 -8.70
C VAL A 543 -30.57 -10.51 -9.79
N VAL A 544 -30.68 -9.73 -10.86
CA VAL A 544 -31.50 -10.10 -12.03
C VAL A 544 -30.90 -11.35 -12.69
N PRO A 545 -31.64 -12.47 -12.79
CA PRO A 545 -31.03 -13.71 -13.26
C PRO A 545 -30.65 -13.69 -14.74
N ASN A 546 -29.47 -14.21 -15.06
CA ASN A 546 -28.97 -14.30 -16.45
C ASN A 546 -28.32 -15.66 -16.77
N GLY A 547 -28.79 -16.74 -16.15
CA GLY A 547 -28.24 -18.07 -16.35
C GLY A 547 -26.92 -18.32 -15.62
N GLY A 548 -26.60 -17.53 -14.59
CA GLY A 548 -25.39 -17.69 -13.77
C GLY A 548 -24.11 -17.13 -14.39
N ALA A 549 -24.20 -16.50 -15.56
CA ALA A 549 -23.04 -15.88 -16.23
C ALA A 549 -22.53 -14.66 -15.46
N GLY A 550 -23.43 -13.94 -14.77
CA GLY A 550 -23.12 -12.65 -14.18
C GLY A 550 -23.01 -11.54 -15.22
N TYR A 551 -22.79 -10.31 -14.77
CA TYR A 551 -22.65 -9.14 -15.61
C TYR A 551 -21.19 -8.74 -15.75
N ASN A 552 -20.83 -8.07 -16.86
CA ASN A 552 -19.46 -7.63 -17.13
C ASN A 552 -19.24 -6.16 -16.78
N SER A 553 -20.31 -5.36 -16.68
CA SER A 553 -20.19 -3.98 -16.25
C SER A 553 -21.37 -3.45 -15.43
N CYS A 554 -21.11 -2.39 -14.65
CA CYS A 554 -22.15 -1.70 -13.89
C CYS A 554 -23.26 -1.10 -14.78
N ALA A 555 -22.93 -0.68 -16.01
CA ALA A 555 -23.94 -0.22 -16.95
C ALA A 555 -24.85 -1.37 -17.43
N GLU A 556 -24.33 -2.59 -17.57
CA GLU A 556 -25.15 -3.77 -17.85
C GLU A 556 -26.06 -4.13 -16.68
N VAL A 557 -25.59 -3.97 -15.44
CA VAL A 557 -26.42 -4.12 -14.22
C VAL A 557 -27.57 -3.12 -14.25
N ASN A 558 -27.30 -1.84 -14.51
CA ASN A 558 -28.36 -0.82 -14.64
C ASN A 558 -29.35 -1.13 -15.77
N ARG A 559 -28.86 -1.60 -16.92
CA ARG A 559 -29.71 -2.06 -18.02
C ARG A 559 -30.62 -3.22 -17.61
N ALA A 560 -30.08 -4.20 -16.89
CA ALA A 560 -30.86 -5.35 -16.41
C ALA A 560 -31.91 -4.94 -15.37
N LEU A 561 -31.53 -4.09 -14.42
CA LEU A 561 -32.42 -3.53 -13.40
C LEU A 561 -33.57 -2.74 -14.04
N PHE A 562 -33.27 -1.89 -15.03
CA PHE A 562 -34.28 -1.13 -15.74
C PHE A 562 -35.24 -2.03 -16.52
N LYS A 563 -34.74 -3.05 -17.22
CA LYS A 563 -35.58 -4.01 -17.95
C LYS A 563 -36.47 -4.83 -17.02
N ALA A 564 -35.99 -5.16 -15.82
CA ALA A 564 -36.77 -5.86 -14.82
C ALA A 564 -37.83 -4.96 -14.15
N ALA A 565 -37.51 -3.68 -13.92
CA ALA A 565 -38.41 -2.71 -13.30
C ALA A 565 -38.15 -1.27 -13.82
N PRO A 566 -38.89 -0.81 -14.85
CA PRO A 566 -38.62 0.48 -15.52
C PRO A 566 -38.78 1.73 -14.65
N THR A 567 -39.47 1.64 -13.51
CA THR A 567 -39.64 2.75 -12.55
C THR A 567 -38.56 2.79 -11.47
N ARG A 568 -37.63 1.84 -11.48
CA ARG A 568 -36.56 1.74 -10.50
C ARG A 568 -35.49 2.81 -10.74
N THR A 569 -35.02 3.43 -9.66
CA THR A 569 -33.81 4.28 -9.68
C THR A 569 -32.59 3.45 -10.04
N LEU A 570 -31.82 3.91 -11.04
CA LEU A 570 -30.56 3.28 -11.43
C LEU A 570 -29.51 3.46 -10.33
N LEU A 571 -28.55 2.54 -10.29
CA LEU A 571 -27.39 2.64 -9.41
C LEU A 571 -26.44 3.74 -9.90
N ASP A 572 -25.81 4.43 -8.96
CA ASP A 572 -24.72 5.37 -9.24
C ASP A 572 -23.47 4.56 -9.64
N ILE A 573 -23.00 4.73 -10.88
CA ILE A 573 -21.83 4.00 -11.36
C ILE A 573 -20.57 4.76 -10.93
N LEU A 574 -19.68 4.11 -10.19
CA LEU A 574 -18.38 4.70 -9.87
C LEU A 574 -17.50 4.81 -11.14
N PRO A 575 -16.63 5.83 -11.23
CA PRO A 575 -15.76 6.01 -12.40
C PRO A 575 -14.86 4.80 -12.69
N GLU A 576 -14.66 4.48 -13.97
CA GLU A 576 -13.66 3.51 -14.42
C GLU A 576 -12.24 4.08 -14.36
N VAL A 577 -12.12 5.39 -14.49
CA VAL A 577 -10.87 6.14 -14.33
C VAL A 577 -11.20 7.39 -13.52
N SER A 578 -10.43 7.64 -12.47
CA SER A 578 -10.52 8.83 -11.64
C SER A 578 -9.14 9.44 -11.52
N THR A 579 -8.95 10.64 -12.04
CA THR A 579 -7.67 11.34 -12.04
C THR A 579 -7.83 12.72 -11.44
N ALA A 580 -6.85 13.19 -10.68
CA ALA A 580 -6.83 14.57 -10.23
C ALA A 580 -5.43 15.18 -10.27
N ILE A 581 -5.40 16.48 -10.53
CA ILE A 581 -4.20 17.32 -10.42
C ILE A 581 -4.54 18.55 -9.59
N ARG A 582 -3.60 19.00 -8.75
CA ARG A 582 -3.76 20.25 -7.98
C ARG A 582 -2.52 21.12 -8.04
N ASN A 583 -2.71 22.42 -7.81
CA ASN A 583 -1.66 23.35 -7.38
C ASN A 583 -1.89 23.71 -5.89
N ASP A 584 -1.24 24.74 -5.35
CA ASP A 584 -1.39 25.12 -3.93
C ASP A 584 -2.82 25.46 -3.48
N ARG A 585 -3.73 25.82 -4.39
CA ARG A 585 -5.08 26.30 -4.06
C ARG A 585 -6.23 25.56 -4.74
N TYR A 586 -6.03 25.15 -5.99
CA TYR A 586 -7.08 24.55 -6.82
C TYR A 586 -6.76 23.11 -7.17
N LYS A 587 -7.81 22.29 -7.24
CA LYS A 587 -7.80 20.89 -7.66
C LYS A 587 -8.75 20.70 -8.82
N LEU A 588 -8.30 20.04 -9.88
CA LEU A 588 -9.12 19.55 -10.98
C LEU A 588 -9.26 18.04 -10.85
N VAL A 589 -10.50 17.56 -10.80
CA VAL A 589 -10.85 16.12 -10.86
C VAL A 589 -11.44 15.84 -12.24
N GLN A 590 -11.00 14.77 -12.88
CA GLN A 590 -11.56 14.24 -14.11
C GLN A 590 -11.94 12.78 -13.90
N ASN A 591 -13.21 12.46 -14.14
CA ASN A 591 -13.74 11.10 -14.03
C ASN A 591 -14.24 10.62 -15.38
N THR A 592 -13.96 9.37 -15.72
CA THR A 592 -14.56 8.66 -16.87
C THR A 592 -15.43 7.54 -16.35
N THR A 593 -16.72 7.54 -16.70
CA THR A 593 -17.71 6.61 -16.15
C THR A 593 -18.52 5.97 -17.27
N GLN A 594 -18.80 4.67 -17.18
CA GLN A 594 -19.79 4.04 -18.06
C GLN A 594 -21.20 4.55 -17.74
N THR A 595 -22.01 4.75 -18.77
CA THR A 595 -23.39 5.22 -18.63
C THR A 595 -24.36 4.23 -19.25
N TYR A 596 -25.59 4.20 -18.73
CA TYR A 596 -26.71 3.52 -19.37
C TYR A 596 -27.83 4.54 -19.59
N ASP A 597 -28.27 4.69 -20.84
CA ASP A 597 -29.42 5.53 -21.21
C ASP A 597 -30.66 4.65 -21.43
N PRO A 598 -31.66 4.70 -20.53
CA PRO A 598 -32.88 3.93 -20.67
C PRO A 598 -33.75 4.33 -21.87
N GLY A 599 -33.63 5.58 -22.34
CA GLY A 599 -34.41 6.08 -23.47
C GLY A 599 -33.97 5.49 -24.82
N THR A 600 -32.69 5.11 -24.93
CA THR A 600 -32.12 4.51 -26.16
C THR A 600 -31.67 3.06 -26.00
N ASP A 601 -31.73 2.51 -24.78
CA ASP A 601 -31.19 1.19 -24.39
C ASP A 601 -29.70 1.02 -24.77
N LYS A 602 -28.92 2.11 -24.69
CA LYS A 602 -27.50 2.15 -25.04
C LYS A 602 -26.63 2.30 -23.81
N ILE A 603 -25.49 1.60 -23.85
CA ILE A 603 -24.37 1.80 -22.92
C ILE A 603 -23.37 2.73 -23.60
N GLY A 604 -22.88 3.72 -22.87
CA GLY A 604 -21.91 4.71 -23.34
C GLY A 604 -20.83 4.98 -22.30
N SER A 605 -20.10 6.07 -22.52
CA SER A 605 -19.11 6.61 -21.58
C SER A 605 -19.31 8.11 -21.47
N ALA A 606 -19.10 8.66 -20.28
CA ALA A 606 -19.13 10.09 -20.01
C ALA A 606 -17.84 10.51 -19.29
N VAL A 607 -17.33 11.68 -19.64
CA VAL A 607 -16.23 12.34 -18.94
C VAL A 607 -16.81 13.53 -18.18
N THR A 608 -16.54 13.62 -16.88
CA THR A 608 -16.87 14.78 -16.05
C THR A 608 -15.61 15.47 -15.57
N GLU A 609 -15.66 16.78 -15.49
CA GLU A 609 -14.57 17.61 -14.97
C GLU A 609 -15.13 18.50 -13.87
N GLU A 610 -14.37 18.62 -12.79
CA GLU A 610 -14.81 19.30 -11.57
C GLU A 610 -13.63 20.09 -11.00
N LEU A 611 -13.80 21.40 -10.80
CA LEU A 611 -12.75 22.28 -10.25
C LEU A 611 -13.12 22.67 -8.83
N TYR A 612 -12.18 22.56 -7.90
CA TYR A 612 -12.38 22.86 -6.49
C TYR A 612 -11.30 23.79 -5.97
N GLU A 613 -11.68 24.74 -5.11
CA GLU A 613 -10.74 25.37 -4.18
C GLU A 613 -10.64 24.49 -2.94
N ILE A 614 -9.42 24.17 -2.51
CA ILE A 614 -9.14 23.20 -1.46
C ILE A 614 -8.07 23.72 -0.49
N ASN A 615 -8.06 23.25 0.76
CA ASN A 615 -7.01 23.57 1.73
C ASN A 615 -6.84 22.49 2.81
N GLN A 616 -5.82 22.67 3.64
CA GLN A 616 -5.45 21.74 4.70
C GLN A 616 -5.77 22.29 6.11
N ALA A 617 -6.79 23.14 6.25
CA ALA A 617 -7.11 23.82 7.51
C ALA A 617 -7.55 22.84 8.62
N VAL A 618 -7.21 23.17 9.87
CA VAL A 618 -7.52 22.37 11.07
C VAL A 618 -8.51 23.11 11.97
N PRO A 619 -9.50 22.42 12.56
CA PRO A 619 -9.84 21.00 12.39
C PRO A 619 -10.70 20.72 11.15
N THR A 620 -11.14 21.77 10.44
CA THR A 620 -12.09 21.65 9.32
C THR A 620 -11.41 22.09 8.03
N PRO A 621 -10.97 21.15 7.18
CA PRO A 621 -10.38 21.46 5.89
C PRO A 621 -11.44 21.88 4.88
N LEU A 622 -10.99 22.55 3.83
CA LEU A 622 -11.78 22.81 2.66
C LEU A 622 -11.66 21.64 1.67
N LEU A 623 -12.75 20.87 1.53
CA LEU A 623 -12.81 19.64 0.74
C LEU A 623 -13.48 19.85 -0.63
N ASP A 624 -13.16 18.95 -1.56
CA ASP A 624 -13.67 18.84 -2.93
C ASP A 624 -15.06 18.18 -3.02
N THR A 625 -16.02 18.73 -2.26
CA THR A 625 -17.40 18.23 -2.22
C THR A 625 -18.22 18.68 -3.42
N THR A 626 -19.16 17.86 -3.91
CA THR A 626 -20.04 18.16 -5.06
C THR A 626 -20.70 19.55 -5.04
N THR A 627 -21.11 20.04 -3.86
CA THR A 627 -21.73 21.37 -3.69
C THR A 627 -20.79 22.56 -3.90
N ARG A 628 -19.49 22.30 -4.08
CA ARG A 628 -18.42 23.30 -4.19
C ARG A 628 -17.70 23.28 -5.53
N ASN A 629 -18.24 22.55 -6.52
CA ASN A 629 -17.67 22.54 -7.85
C ASN A 629 -17.77 23.94 -8.47
N LEU A 630 -16.62 24.44 -8.90
CA LEU A 630 -16.43 25.76 -9.49
C LEU A 630 -16.62 25.75 -11.02
N LEU A 631 -17.00 24.60 -11.60
CA LEU A 631 -17.38 24.51 -13.01
C LEU A 631 -18.91 24.57 -13.20
N PRO A 632 -19.42 25.30 -14.21
CA PRO A 632 -18.66 26.14 -15.15
C PRO A 632 -18.00 27.34 -14.47
N ALA A 633 -16.76 27.67 -14.86
CA ALA A 633 -15.99 28.76 -14.25
C ALA A 633 -16.66 30.11 -14.49
N THR A 634 -16.94 30.85 -13.41
CA THR A 634 -17.65 32.13 -13.45
C THR A 634 -16.74 33.36 -13.31
N THR A 635 -15.43 33.17 -13.06
CA THR A 635 -14.45 34.26 -12.88
C THR A 635 -13.22 34.04 -13.74
N ALA A 636 -12.48 35.12 -14.04
CA ALA A 636 -11.22 35.02 -14.78
C ALA A 636 -10.15 34.20 -14.03
N GLU A 637 -10.13 34.28 -12.69
CA GLU A 637 -9.22 33.52 -11.84
C GLU A 637 -9.51 32.01 -11.92
N THR A 638 -10.76 31.61 -11.71
CA THR A 638 -11.15 30.19 -11.77
C THR A 638 -11.01 29.62 -13.18
N GLN A 639 -11.27 30.41 -14.22
CA GLN A 639 -11.02 29.99 -15.61
C GLN A 639 -9.52 29.79 -15.89
N ALA A 640 -8.66 30.68 -15.40
CA ALA A 640 -7.21 30.55 -15.55
C ALA A 640 -6.68 29.32 -14.80
N ALA A 641 -7.17 29.07 -13.58
CA ALA A 641 -6.81 27.89 -12.79
C ALA A 641 -7.23 26.59 -13.49
N TYR A 642 -8.45 26.53 -14.03
CA TYR A 642 -8.91 25.39 -14.82
C TYR A 642 -8.02 25.15 -16.04
N ASN A 643 -7.75 26.18 -16.84
CA ASN A 643 -6.94 26.04 -18.05
C ASN A 643 -5.50 25.56 -17.75
N ASP A 644 -4.88 26.11 -16.69
CA ASP A 644 -3.53 25.72 -16.24
C ASP A 644 -3.50 24.25 -15.79
N LEU A 645 -4.39 23.87 -14.87
CA LEU A 645 -4.46 22.50 -14.36
C LEU A 645 -4.82 21.50 -15.45
N LYS A 646 -5.77 21.82 -16.34
CA LYS A 646 -6.15 20.96 -17.46
C LYS A 646 -4.98 20.75 -18.42
N SER A 647 -4.27 21.82 -18.78
CA SER A 647 -3.10 21.70 -19.65
C SER A 647 -1.99 20.86 -19.01
N LYS A 648 -1.73 21.03 -17.71
CA LYS A 648 -0.73 20.21 -16.99
C LYS A 648 -1.15 18.75 -16.88
N LEU A 649 -2.43 18.48 -16.63
CA LEU A 649 -2.98 17.13 -16.62
C LEU A 649 -2.78 16.44 -17.97
N ASP A 650 -3.17 17.10 -19.06
CA ASP A 650 -3.04 16.57 -20.42
C ASP A 650 -1.58 16.28 -20.78
N ASN A 651 -0.68 17.22 -20.46
CA ASN A 651 0.75 17.03 -20.68
C ASN A 651 1.33 15.88 -19.84
N MET A 652 0.90 15.74 -18.59
CA MET A 652 1.36 14.66 -17.70
C MET A 652 0.92 13.29 -18.21
N LEU A 653 -0.34 13.14 -18.61
CA LEU A 653 -0.87 11.89 -19.16
C LEU A 653 -0.24 11.52 -20.51
N ALA A 654 0.17 12.52 -21.30
CA ALA A 654 0.87 12.30 -22.57
C ALA A 654 2.39 12.08 -22.42
N SER A 655 2.94 12.10 -21.20
CA SER A 655 4.38 12.15 -20.96
C SER A 655 5.10 10.79 -20.97
N GLU A 656 4.38 9.68 -21.14
CA GLU A 656 4.93 8.32 -21.27
C GLU A 656 4.52 7.74 -22.64
N PRO A 657 5.34 7.92 -23.69
CA PRO A 657 5.05 7.37 -25.00
C PRO A 657 5.15 5.83 -25.00
N ASP A 658 4.35 5.17 -25.82
CA ASP A 658 4.42 3.73 -25.99
C ASP A 658 5.75 3.28 -26.60
N CYS A 659 6.23 2.12 -26.13
CA CYS A 659 7.48 1.50 -26.57
C CYS A 659 7.25 0.02 -26.93
N PRO A 660 6.59 -0.28 -28.07
CA PRO A 660 6.24 -1.65 -28.42
C PRO A 660 7.48 -2.52 -28.67
N GLY A 661 7.51 -3.71 -28.08
CA GLY A 661 8.61 -4.67 -28.21
C GLY A 661 9.71 -4.54 -27.16
N ASP A 662 9.66 -3.51 -26.30
CA ASP A 662 10.64 -3.30 -25.23
C ASP A 662 10.08 -3.84 -23.90
N GLY A 663 10.37 -5.11 -23.60
CA GLY A 663 9.83 -5.79 -22.41
C GLY A 663 10.72 -5.64 -21.18
N ASN A 664 12.03 -5.45 -21.37
CA ASN A 664 12.94 -5.06 -20.28
C ASN A 664 12.78 -3.57 -19.92
N LYS A 665 12.08 -2.83 -20.79
CA LYS A 665 11.77 -1.42 -20.74
C LYS A 665 13.02 -0.53 -20.68
N ASP A 666 14.14 -0.93 -21.28
CA ASP A 666 15.39 -0.13 -21.27
C ASP A 666 15.37 1.08 -22.25
N GLY A 667 14.29 1.22 -23.02
CA GLY A 667 14.07 2.25 -24.03
C GLY A 667 14.57 1.85 -25.41
N VAL A 668 15.09 0.65 -25.61
CA VAL A 668 15.65 0.19 -26.89
C VAL A 668 15.27 -1.26 -27.17
N VAL A 669 14.49 -1.47 -28.23
CA VAL A 669 14.13 -2.83 -28.67
C VAL A 669 15.32 -3.51 -29.33
N ASN A 670 15.89 -4.53 -28.69
CA ASN A 670 17.16 -5.12 -29.12
C ASN A 670 17.22 -6.65 -28.98
N ALA A 671 18.42 -7.23 -29.18
CA ALA A 671 18.60 -8.68 -29.12
C ALA A 671 18.37 -9.28 -27.73
N GLU A 672 18.54 -8.47 -26.67
CA GLU A 672 18.21 -8.84 -25.30
C GLU A 672 16.71 -9.05 -25.13
N ASP A 673 15.87 -8.23 -25.76
CA ASP A 673 14.41 -8.44 -25.76
C ASP A 673 14.02 -9.76 -26.39
N LEU A 674 14.56 -10.08 -27.56
CA LEU A 674 14.33 -11.37 -28.21
C LEU A 674 14.79 -12.54 -27.35
N SER A 675 15.94 -12.40 -26.67
CA SER A 675 16.46 -13.43 -25.76
C SER A 675 15.58 -13.62 -24.53
N ASN A 676 15.16 -12.53 -23.89
CA ASN A 676 14.31 -12.54 -22.71
C ASN A 676 12.93 -13.10 -23.03
N TRP A 677 12.30 -12.59 -24.09
CA TRP A 677 11.04 -13.14 -24.60
C TRP A 677 11.16 -14.62 -24.91
N GLY A 678 12.18 -15.06 -25.67
CA GLY A 678 12.34 -16.46 -26.06
C GLY A 678 12.48 -17.39 -24.86
N ARG A 679 13.19 -16.95 -23.81
CA ARG A 679 13.30 -17.66 -22.53
C ARG A 679 11.94 -17.78 -21.84
N ILE A 680 11.20 -16.66 -21.73
CA ILE A 680 9.92 -16.61 -21.02
C ILE A 680 8.85 -17.39 -21.77
N ALA A 681 8.75 -17.22 -23.10
CA ALA A 681 7.79 -17.93 -23.93
C ALA A 681 8.00 -19.45 -23.86
N HIS A 682 9.24 -19.92 -23.73
CA HIS A 682 9.54 -21.35 -23.59
C HIS A 682 9.30 -21.90 -22.18
N ALA A 683 9.68 -21.15 -21.14
CA ALA A 683 9.66 -21.62 -19.76
C ALA A 683 8.33 -21.36 -19.02
N TRP A 684 7.63 -20.29 -19.38
CA TRP A 684 6.42 -19.80 -18.71
C TRP A 684 5.22 -19.80 -19.66
N GLY A 685 5.29 -19.07 -20.77
CA GLY A 685 4.25 -19.03 -21.81
C GLY A 685 2.92 -18.36 -21.44
N LEU A 686 2.68 -18.06 -20.15
CA LEU A 686 1.57 -17.22 -19.68
C LEU A 686 1.98 -15.74 -19.71
N SER A 687 1.08 -14.86 -19.26
CA SER A 687 1.32 -13.42 -19.22
C SER A 687 2.64 -13.08 -18.51
N SER A 688 3.39 -12.15 -19.10
CA SER A 688 4.66 -11.64 -18.61
C SER A 688 4.83 -10.18 -19.06
N VAL A 689 5.92 -9.51 -18.67
CA VAL A 689 6.20 -8.15 -19.20
C VAL A 689 6.49 -8.11 -20.71
N TYR A 690 6.60 -9.28 -21.35
CA TYR A 690 6.69 -9.45 -22.80
C TYR A 690 5.36 -9.90 -23.44
N ASP A 691 4.24 -9.89 -22.70
CA ASP A 691 2.88 -9.91 -23.25
C ASP A 691 2.57 -8.50 -23.77
N PHE A 692 2.45 -8.33 -25.08
CA PHE A 692 2.21 -7.05 -25.72
C PHE A 692 0.80 -6.97 -26.31
N MET A 693 0.24 -5.75 -26.32
CA MET A 693 -1.11 -5.56 -26.83
C MET A 693 -1.24 -5.86 -28.33
N VAL A 694 -2.26 -6.64 -28.69
CA VAL A 694 -2.71 -6.87 -30.05
C VAL A 694 -4.16 -6.40 -30.15
N ASN A 695 -4.45 -5.48 -31.08
CA ASN A 695 -5.77 -4.84 -31.19
C ASN A 695 -6.24 -4.18 -29.87
N ASN A 696 -5.33 -3.50 -29.17
CA ASN A 696 -5.55 -2.79 -27.89
C ASN A 696 -5.94 -3.69 -26.70
N VAL A 697 -5.64 -4.99 -26.75
CA VAL A 697 -5.82 -5.90 -25.62
C VAL A 697 -4.59 -6.79 -25.44
N PHE A 698 -4.27 -7.14 -24.20
CA PHE A 698 -3.34 -8.23 -23.89
C PHE A 698 -4.06 -9.56 -24.07
N ASP A 699 -3.43 -10.56 -24.67
CA ASP A 699 -4.04 -11.89 -24.81
C ASP A 699 -3.82 -12.77 -23.57
N GLY A 700 -2.94 -12.33 -22.66
CA GLY A 700 -2.61 -13.01 -21.42
C GLY A 700 -1.52 -14.07 -21.58
N LEU A 701 -0.79 -14.06 -22.69
CA LEU A 701 0.22 -15.05 -23.04
C LEU A 701 1.54 -14.36 -23.43
N THR A 702 2.64 -15.10 -23.35
CA THR A 702 3.91 -14.67 -23.93
C THR A 702 4.32 -15.71 -24.95
N ASN A 703 4.11 -15.40 -26.23
CA ASN A 703 4.13 -16.37 -27.32
C ASN A 703 4.74 -15.77 -28.61
N THR A 704 4.64 -16.48 -29.73
CA THR A 704 5.22 -16.04 -31.02
C THR A 704 4.68 -14.71 -31.53
N VAL A 705 3.45 -14.34 -31.18
CA VAL A 705 2.85 -13.05 -31.56
C VAL A 705 3.62 -11.91 -30.92
N ASP A 706 4.03 -12.05 -29.66
CA ASP A 706 4.88 -11.06 -28.98
C ASP A 706 6.28 -11.01 -29.60
N GLY A 707 6.83 -12.17 -29.97
CA GLY A 707 8.11 -12.27 -30.67
C GLY A 707 8.10 -11.50 -32.00
N ASP A 708 6.99 -11.58 -32.75
CA ASP A 708 6.80 -10.80 -33.98
C ASP A 708 6.76 -9.30 -33.70
N ILE A 709 6.15 -8.85 -32.58
CA ILE A 709 6.15 -7.44 -32.17
C ILE A 709 7.58 -6.97 -31.89
N ILE A 710 8.37 -7.73 -31.13
CA ILE A 710 9.79 -7.39 -30.87
C ILE A 710 10.56 -7.34 -32.20
N GLN A 711 10.41 -8.36 -33.04
CA GLN A 711 11.12 -8.46 -34.32
C GLN A 711 10.80 -7.31 -35.28
N ASN A 712 9.54 -6.85 -35.30
CA ASN A 712 9.08 -5.72 -36.12
C ASN A 712 9.55 -4.36 -35.57
N ASN A 713 10.00 -4.31 -34.31
CA ASN A 713 10.50 -3.10 -33.66
C ASN A 713 12.01 -3.15 -33.41
N LEU A 714 12.71 -4.21 -33.81
CA LEU A 714 14.13 -4.40 -33.54
C LEU A 714 14.99 -3.23 -34.07
N GLY A 715 15.84 -2.69 -33.20
CA GLY A 715 16.69 -1.54 -33.47
C GLY A 715 16.02 -0.17 -33.26
N LYS A 716 14.77 -0.12 -32.81
CA LYS A 716 14.11 1.14 -32.45
C LYS A 716 14.52 1.60 -31.07
N THR A 717 14.79 2.90 -30.96
CA THR A 717 14.90 3.61 -29.68
C THR A 717 13.58 4.33 -29.43
N CYS A 718 13.03 4.15 -28.24
CA CYS A 718 11.76 4.73 -27.86
C CYS A 718 11.88 6.22 -27.55
N ALA A 719 10.77 6.93 -27.74
CA ALA A 719 10.70 8.35 -27.43
C ALA A 719 10.94 8.56 -25.93
N SER A 720 11.67 9.61 -25.58
CA SER A 720 11.97 9.91 -24.19
C SER A 720 10.71 10.36 -23.44
N ALA A 721 10.44 9.73 -22.32
CA ALA A 721 9.47 10.21 -21.35
C ALA A 721 10.00 11.44 -20.59
N HIS A 722 9.12 12.22 -19.98
CA HIS A 722 9.50 13.36 -19.13
C HIS A 722 8.53 13.50 -17.94
N ALA A 723 8.98 14.13 -16.87
CA ALA A 723 8.19 14.35 -15.66
C ALA A 723 7.78 15.82 -15.52
N ILE A 724 6.70 16.03 -14.76
CA ILE A 724 6.19 17.35 -14.37
C ILE A 724 6.05 17.35 -12.86
N TYR A 725 6.66 18.33 -12.19
CA TYR A 725 6.79 18.39 -10.72
C TYR A 725 5.96 19.50 -10.07
#